data_AF-A0A2A5EIA1-F1
#
_entry.id   AF-A0A2A5EIA1-F1
#
_cell.length_a   1.000
_cell.length_b   1.000
_cell.length_c   1.000
_cell.angle_alpha   90.00
_cell.angle_beta   90.00
_cell.angle_gamma   90.00
#
_symmetry.space_group_name_H-M   'P 1'
#
loop_
_entity.id
_entity.type
_entity.pdbx_description
1 polymer ?
#
loop_
_entity_poly.entity_id
_entity_poly.type
_entity_poly.pdbx_seq_one_letter_code
_entity_poly.pdbx_strand_id
1 'polypeptide(L)'
;MSKFNFNDAEKQNDDSGYQEDSVSLSEIKQMLRDEITTLVDYLFVGQKIHSRDRNGVRYGTRGSMQINTAGPGRGSFISHETGEGGSALDLISHVNGTNFSGAVRWARDWLGIDAGHARVKHKSAEEIAEIKRKDKEEQARLRAEAIARGVAFYAAAKVHSASAWNGGGRGASYFKFRRLRPLSGDDGVIMGFDKLGYCLVFPASNAAGEITGVQRIYLNERGSKARVGSGGVSKLSLGDMRGSAWLSNTESTPLFQNVVAITEGPEDAITVSQCVSIPCYAAFGIANIAHAPIPPGSLVLVVRDNDAPGSESIRTMDRAVIELQDRGYKVAQVRPTQGYKDVNELLQLEGPAAVRAMFAPVFDPESEDLGVHKGMDPEVINAGSGADLAIHLGESLTDFMSQTKEWLDWNRLWHDVEGGPPEPITPKVQIVAAAGGGKTTRTSMHLISDQVITKKADSPRTDIIVPTKKTQQQFAYALATEFAKAGIRHDIVVIDGRSVENCFRLEEVKAAASGAEEGAGILADFAAKEEAFSRAACKKVVMVQNDDGWPVPEDIKCPHYDGCPYIKQFERLQPEGAVGVFTHPYLMIPPVYGERKASVVVVDEQTLNVGLKTRSIPVKSFLNEKRYYTAVQLLPEGLSARDREDLLDGCYDAKEHEAMTKRVVHAIKSGVGALRLMREDNITIEALVKLRETERKAIARTHDLSPDMTTAELSQKIKDMPKNAMHDAWRLWDAVIREYGVKRDNLMAVHYIPNHDSNGLRVAEHIQFHYKDEYVRTRGAATLVLDADGTPTLGRAIYGPGMVTHTINAARVARVYQCTKTEAGNKYLLGEGEKTDSEDRKIAQQKAGLSARRRIESLSKEIQVRHADDGDGENTGDVVVMMPKKVRDKIAVETDGPGDGIEHNHFGNVRGNNEYETFKSVLIVGRNQPRVDDIVATTKALFCRDELLVSRVHDWVEQKLKSKDGQERVVKPMTMTDPRCQAVLEMSREKELLQAIDRLRLIHRRADNPGNVYIVSNLILPGLGVDEFFDWRQGDHGNMKRDALGAHAAQSIFDHNDGVMPLSPSVLGACLPPELSGVGNENGGVNQPRKPRPVWSKSGVAEFAKKYRKRLNTAKKSGVGKQYIIYIRKGSLSGEENYFQISWKGRGGELTAVAVGPTEGEAVCRVRAMLNRAGLNVPEDFSARSTDRLVI
;
A
#
# COMPACT_ATOMS: atom_id res chain seq x y z
N MET A 1 52.11 53.42 -5.34
CA MET A 1 53.10 54.42 -4.87
C MET A 1 53.08 54.44 -3.35
N SER A 2 54.29 54.44 -2.76
CA SER A 2 54.69 54.44 -1.32
C SER A 2 53.93 53.51 -0.36
N LYS A 3 54.39 52.28 -0.11
CA LYS A 3 55.42 51.89 0.90
C LYS A 3 55.16 52.47 2.29
N PHE A 4 54.77 51.61 3.24
CA PHE A 4 55.50 51.40 4.50
C PHE A 4 55.19 49.99 5.02
N ASN A 5 56.24 49.29 5.45
CA ASN A 5 56.23 47.85 5.69
C ASN A 5 56.98 47.55 7.00
N PHE A 6 56.49 46.52 7.67
CA PHE A 6 57.11 45.59 8.63
C PHE A 6 57.63 46.05 10.02
N ASN A 7 57.13 45.31 11.01
CA ASN A 7 57.79 44.70 12.18
C ASN A 7 58.70 45.55 13.06
N ASP A 8 58.29 45.73 14.32
CA ASP A 8 58.95 45.14 15.50
C ASP A 8 58.42 45.78 16.78
N ALA A 9 58.01 44.95 17.75
CA ALA A 9 58.23 45.16 19.19
C ALA A 9 57.58 44.02 19.99
N GLU A 10 58.36 42.96 20.23
CA GLU A 10 58.19 42.11 21.40
C GLU A 10 58.56 42.89 22.69
N LYS A 11 57.86 42.56 23.79
CA LYS A 11 58.32 42.49 25.19
C LYS A 11 59.05 43.72 25.80
N GLN A 12 58.44 44.36 26.79
CA GLN A 12 58.78 44.21 28.23
C GLN A 12 58.03 45.20 29.13
N ASN A 13 57.77 44.72 30.34
CA ASN A 13 57.14 45.31 31.52
C ASN A 13 57.57 46.75 31.85
N ASP A 14 56.68 47.56 32.45
CA ASP A 14 56.90 47.90 33.86
C ASP A 14 55.66 48.45 34.60
N ASP A 15 55.76 48.24 35.90
CA ASP A 15 54.84 48.35 37.02
C ASP A 15 54.26 49.77 37.28
N SER A 16 52.97 49.84 37.64
CA SER A 16 52.46 50.89 38.52
C SER A 16 51.32 50.33 39.37
N GLY A 17 51.66 49.88 40.56
CA GLY A 17 50.80 49.11 41.45
C GLY A 17 49.53 49.82 41.93
N TYR A 18 48.47 49.02 42.02
CA TYR A 18 47.52 49.00 43.13
C TYR A 18 47.15 47.52 43.37
N GLN A 19 47.48 47.00 44.55
CA GLN A 19 47.10 45.67 45.00
C GLN A 19 45.63 45.62 45.46
N GLU A 20 45.07 44.40 45.37
CA GLU A 20 44.03 43.77 46.21
C GLU A 20 42.52 44.06 45.93
N ASP A 21 41.77 42.95 45.98
CA ASP A 21 40.32 42.77 46.18
C ASP A 21 39.33 42.89 45.00
N SER A 22 39.11 41.79 44.27
CA SER A 22 37.82 41.55 43.58
C SER A 22 37.28 40.15 43.86
N VAL A 23 36.50 40.01 44.94
CA VAL A 23 35.75 38.78 45.26
C VAL A 23 34.78 38.45 44.11
N SER A 24 34.85 37.22 43.59
CA SER A 24 34.03 36.71 42.49
C SER A 24 32.58 36.44 42.91
N LEU A 25 31.66 36.38 41.94
CA LEU A 25 30.24 36.12 42.20
C LEU A 25 29.98 34.75 42.86
N SER A 26 30.79 33.73 42.53
CA SER A 26 30.73 32.43 43.18
C SER A 26 31.14 32.48 44.65
N GLU A 27 32.16 33.27 44.97
CA GLU A 27 32.62 33.46 46.35
C GLU A 27 31.58 34.23 47.17
N ILE A 28 30.95 35.26 46.61
CA ILE A 28 29.85 35.99 47.27
C ILE A 28 28.70 35.04 47.60
N LYS A 29 28.29 34.17 46.66
CA LYS A 29 27.22 33.17 46.91
C LYS A 29 27.61 32.19 48.01
N GLN A 30 28.88 31.80 48.07
CA GLN A 30 29.39 30.89 49.10
C GLN A 30 29.44 31.57 50.48
N MET A 31 29.96 32.79 50.57
CA MET A 31 30.00 33.57 51.80
C MET A 31 28.59 33.83 52.37
N LEU A 32 27.62 34.19 51.52
CA LEU A 32 26.22 34.33 51.95
C LEU A 32 25.60 33.01 52.44
N ARG A 33 26.03 31.88 51.85
CA ARG A 33 25.57 30.56 52.26
C ARG A 33 26.16 30.15 53.61
N ASP A 34 27.39 30.56 53.88
CA ASP A 34 28.09 30.28 55.13
C ASP A 34 27.55 31.14 56.28
N GLU A 35 27.21 32.40 56.02
CA GLU A 35 26.60 33.35 56.97
C GLU A 35 25.05 33.39 56.91
N ILE A 36 24.41 32.36 56.34
CA ILE A 36 22.96 32.39 56.06
C ILE A 36 22.10 32.64 57.31
N THR A 37 22.51 32.13 58.47
CA THR A 37 21.77 32.33 59.73
C THR A 37 21.81 33.79 60.15
N THR A 38 22.98 34.41 60.10
CA THR A 38 23.21 35.84 60.37
C THR A 38 22.46 36.70 59.36
N LEU A 39 22.48 36.33 58.08
CA LEU A 39 21.78 37.02 57.01
C LEU A 39 20.26 37.00 57.21
N VAL A 40 19.70 35.85 57.59
CA VAL A 40 18.26 35.71 57.84
C VAL A 40 17.85 36.48 59.09
N ASP A 41 18.61 36.38 60.18
CA ASP A 41 18.31 37.14 61.39
C ASP A 41 18.39 38.65 61.12
N TYR A 42 19.29 39.10 60.23
CA TYR A 42 19.41 40.49 59.80
C TYR A 42 18.28 40.97 58.86
N LEU A 43 17.91 40.18 57.85
CA LEU A 43 16.84 40.52 56.90
C LEU A 43 15.43 40.50 57.52
N PHE A 44 15.27 39.82 58.66
CA PHE A 44 13.97 39.64 59.32
C PHE A 44 13.95 40.15 60.76
N VAL A 45 14.84 41.09 61.14
CA VAL A 45 14.88 41.71 62.47
C VAL A 45 13.50 42.23 62.87
N GLY A 46 12.99 41.77 64.02
CA GLY A 46 11.70 42.19 64.56
C GLY A 46 10.49 41.46 64.01
N GLN A 47 10.65 40.54 63.03
CA GLN A 47 9.55 39.69 62.56
C GLN A 47 9.35 38.47 63.45
N LYS A 48 8.08 38.10 63.67
CA LYS A 48 7.73 36.92 64.48
C LYS A 48 8.05 35.63 63.71
N ILE A 49 8.95 34.83 64.26
CA ILE A 49 9.23 33.47 63.75
C ILE A 49 7.98 32.61 63.95
N HIS A 50 7.51 31.96 62.88
CA HIS A 50 6.37 31.06 62.93
C HIS A 50 6.78 29.68 63.49
N SER A 51 7.86 29.12 62.96
CA SER A 51 8.49 27.91 63.51
C SER A 51 9.96 27.83 63.11
N ARG A 52 10.77 27.14 63.92
CA ARG A 52 12.20 26.90 63.67
C ARG A 52 12.47 25.43 63.93
N ASP A 53 13.13 24.77 62.99
CA ASP A 53 13.61 23.39 63.13
C ASP A 53 15.13 23.32 62.93
N ARG A 54 15.69 22.11 62.96
CA ARG A 54 17.14 21.89 62.83
C ARG A 54 17.70 22.22 61.44
N ASN A 55 16.85 22.35 60.42
CA ASN A 55 17.22 22.54 59.02
C ASN A 55 16.89 23.96 58.50
N GLY A 56 16.00 24.70 59.17
CA GLY A 56 15.59 26.03 58.72
C GLY A 56 14.62 26.79 59.63
N VAL A 57 14.24 27.98 59.19
CA VAL A 57 13.32 28.90 59.87
C VAL A 57 12.17 29.26 58.94
N ARG A 58 10.96 29.38 59.51
CA ARG A 58 9.75 29.79 58.77
C ARG A 58 9.20 31.12 59.26
N TYR A 59 8.85 32.00 58.32
CA TYR A 59 8.23 33.31 58.53
C TYR A 59 6.92 33.43 57.73
N GLY A 60 6.17 34.51 57.97
CA GLY A 60 4.90 34.78 57.28
C GLY A 60 3.67 34.10 57.90
N THR A 61 2.50 34.34 57.31
CA THR A 61 1.21 33.82 57.78
C THR A 61 1.18 32.30 57.67
N ARG A 62 1.02 31.59 58.80
CA ARG A 62 1.10 30.11 58.87
C ARG A 62 2.45 29.50 58.48
N GLY A 63 3.54 30.29 58.45
CA GLY A 63 4.89 29.79 58.13
C GLY A 63 5.08 29.48 56.64
N SER A 64 4.42 30.27 55.79
CA SER A 64 4.40 30.17 54.32
C SER A 64 5.75 30.37 53.66
N MET A 65 6.68 31.08 54.28
CA MET A 65 8.04 31.25 53.76
C MET A 65 9.03 30.43 54.58
N GLN A 66 9.71 29.49 53.93
CA GLN A 66 10.71 28.62 54.52
C GLN A 66 12.10 29.00 54.01
N ILE A 67 13.04 29.21 54.94
CA ILE A 67 14.45 29.46 54.65
C ILE A 67 15.30 28.36 55.29
N ASN A 68 16.09 27.66 54.48
CA ASN A 68 16.93 26.56 54.94
C ASN A 68 18.28 27.11 55.43
N THR A 69 18.51 27.05 56.74
CA THR A 69 19.73 27.54 57.40
C THR A 69 20.77 26.43 57.63
N ALA A 70 20.40 25.16 57.45
CA ALA A 70 21.31 24.01 57.58
C ALA A 70 20.96 22.87 56.59
N GLY A 71 21.87 21.90 56.47
CA GLY A 71 21.72 20.73 55.58
C GLY A 71 22.02 20.98 54.10
N PRO A 72 21.73 20.01 53.20
CA PRO A 72 22.07 20.10 51.77
C PRO A 72 21.44 21.32 51.06
N GLY A 73 20.29 21.77 51.57
CA GLY A 73 19.56 22.95 51.08
C GLY A 73 19.99 24.27 51.71
N ARG A 74 21.05 24.34 52.54
CA ARG A 74 21.50 25.57 53.20
C ARG A 74 21.61 26.73 52.22
N GLY A 75 21.05 27.89 52.53
CA GLY A 75 21.10 29.09 51.66
C GLY A 75 20.00 29.16 50.60
N SER A 76 19.05 28.24 50.61
CA SER A 76 17.85 28.30 49.76
C SER A 76 16.62 28.78 50.53
N PHE A 77 15.71 29.44 49.83
CA PHE A 77 14.39 29.79 50.38
C PHE A 77 13.28 29.46 49.39
N ILE A 78 12.07 29.26 49.92
CA ILE A 78 10.83 29.08 49.17
C ILE A 78 9.72 29.83 49.90
N SER A 79 8.95 30.62 49.16
CA SER A 79 7.72 31.26 49.63
C SER A 79 6.51 30.61 48.95
N HIS A 80 5.68 29.92 49.73
CA HIS A 80 4.44 29.32 49.23
C HIS A 80 3.33 30.36 49.00
N GLU A 81 3.47 31.57 49.51
CA GLU A 81 2.54 32.69 49.23
C GLU A 81 2.77 33.30 47.84
N THR A 82 4.03 33.44 47.42
CA THR A 82 4.38 34.05 46.13
C THR A 82 4.78 33.04 45.06
N GLY A 83 5.01 31.77 45.43
CA GLY A 83 5.54 30.73 44.55
C GLY A 83 7.00 30.93 44.16
N GLU A 84 7.69 31.92 44.74
CA GLU A 84 9.08 32.25 44.45
C GLU A 84 10.03 31.46 45.37
N GLY A 85 11.17 31.03 44.83
CA GLY A 85 12.22 30.37 45.60
C GLY A 85 13.55 30.41 44.87
N GLY A 86 14.65 30.33 45.61
CA GLY A 86 15.99 30.49 45.03
C GLY A 86 17.11 30.52 46.05
N SER A 87 18.24 31.07 45.64
CA SER A 87 19.46 31.23 46.44
C SER A 87 19.36 32.40 47.43
N ALA A 88 20.38 32.58 48.28
CA ALA A 88 20.45 33.70 49.21
C ALA A 88 20.40 35.08 48.51
N LEU A 89 20.93 35.21 47.28
CA LEU A 89 20.80 36.43 46.50
C LEU A 89 19.37 36.67 46.02
N ASP A 90 18.65 35.59 45.70
CA ASP A 90 17.23 35.66 45.33
C ASP A 90 16.37 36.01 46.55
N LEU A 91 16.77 35.56 47.75
CA LEU A 91 16.14 35.98 49.02
C LEU A 91 16.34 37.48 49.27
N ILE A 92 17.56 38.00 49.07
CA ILE A 92 17.85 39.44 49.19
C ILE A 92 17.04 40.24 48.16
N SER A 93 17.00 39.78 46.91
CA SER A 93 16.18 40.33 45.82
C SER A 93 14.70 40.41 46.22
N HIS A 94 14.17 39.31 46.75
CA HIS A 94 12.79 39.18 47.20
C HIS A 94 12.46 40.13 48.36
N VAL A 95 13.29 40.15 49.41
CA VAL A 95 13.04 40.95 50.62
C VAL A 95 13.26 42.44 50.39
N ASN A 96 14.26 42.82 49.59
CA ASN A 96 14.61 44.22 49.36
C ASN A 96 13.97 44.81 48.09
N GLY A 97 13.25 44.00 47.31
CA GLY A 97 12.59 44.41 46.07
C GLY A 97 13.56 44.95 45.03
N THR A 98 14.69 44.28 44.84
CA THR A 98 15.77 44.70 43.94
C THR A 98 16.03 43.65 42.86
N ASN A 99 16.51 44.06 41.68
CA ASN A 99 16.96 43.11 40.66
C ASN A 99 18.27 42.41 41.06
N PHE A 100 18.71 41.43 40.26
CA PHE A 100 19.92 40.63 40.52
C PHE A 100 21.18 41.48 40.74
N SER A 101 21.39 42.53 39.93
CA SER A 101 22.57 43.39 40.07
C SER A 101 22.54 44.20 41.37
N GLY A 102 21.37 44.69 41.78
CA GLY A 102 21.22 45.38 43.05
C GLY A 102 21.30 44.44 44.26
N ALA A 103 20.86 43.18 44.13
CA ALA A 103 21.03 42.16 45.16
C ALA A 103 22.51 41.80 45.36
N VAL A 104 23.29 41.70 44.27
CA VAL A 104 24.75 41.47 44.33
C VAL A 104 25.46 42.64 45.00
N ARG A 105 25.11 43.89 44.64
CA ARG A 105 25.67 45.08 45.28
C ARG A 105 25.36 45.11 46.78
N TRP A 106 24.11 44.87 47.15
CA TRP A 106 23.68 44.81 48.55
C TRP A 106 24.41 43.71 49.33
N ALA A 107 24.61 42.54 48.71
CA ALA A 107 25.35 41.44 49.32
C ALA A 107 26.83 41.78 49.55
N ARG A 108 27.48 42.49 48.62
CA ARG A 108 28.87 42.94 48.77
C ARG A 108 29.02 43.95 49.90
N ASP A 109 28.09 44.90 50.00
CA ASP A 109 28.05 45.86 51.10
C ASP A 109 27.82 45.15 52.45
N TRP A 110 26.88 44.19 52.51
CA TRP A 110 26.55 43.46 53.75
C TRP A 110 27.66 42.52 54.21
N LEU A 111 28.36 41.87 53.28
CA LEU A 111 29.54 41.04 53.57
C LEU A 111 30.79 41.87 53.92
N GLY A 112 30.70 43.20 53.88
CA GLY A 112 31.82 44.10 54.18
C GLY A 112 32.90 44.12 53.10
N ILE A 113 32.57 43.68 51.87
CA ILE A 113 33.49 43.64 50.73
C ILE A 113 33.71 45.05 50.16
N ASP A 114 32.66 45.87 50.12
CA ASP A 114 32.74 47.25 49.66
C ASP A 114 32.41 48.18 50.85
N ALA A 115 33.41 48.82 51.48
CA ALA A 115 33.20 49.69 52.63
C ALA A 115 32.60 51.05 52.22
N GLY A 116 31.38 51.38 52.68
CA GLY A 116 30.92 52.78 52.68
C GLY A 116 29.46 53.11 52.38
N HIS A 117 28.54 52.15 52.22
CA HIS A 117 27.14 52.47 51.92
C HIS A 117 26.19 52.20 53.10
N ALA A 118 25.37 53.22 53.44
CA ALA A 118 24.44 53.18 54.57
C ALA A 118 23.41 52.04 54.43
N ARG A 119 23.14 51.33 55.54
CA ARG A 119 22.14 50.25 55.66
C ARG A 119 20.78 50.70 55.09
N VAL A 120 20.40 50.20 53.92
CA VAL A 120 19.13 50.52 53.25
C VAL A 120 17.97 49.95 54.08
N LYS A 121 16.99 50.80 54.44
CA LYS A 121 15.77 50.39 55.15
C LYS A 121 14.92 49.45 54.28
N HIS A 122 14.27 48.46 54.91
CA HIS A 122 13.28 47.59 54.27
C HIS A 122 12.17 48.43 53.61
N LYS A 123 11.95 48.20 52.31
CA LYS A 123 10.79 48.75 51.59
C LYS A 123 9.55 47.93 51.94
N SER A 124 8.41 48.59 52.16
CA SER A 124 7.15 47.90 52.44
C SER A 124 6.69 47.07 51.24
N ALA A 125 5.82 46.08 51.46
CA ALA A 125 5.22 45.29 50.38
C ALA A 125 4.49 46.16 49.34
N GLU A 126 3.96 47.31 49.75
CA GLU A 126 3.30 48.30 48.89
C GLU A 126 4.30 49.04 48.01
N GLU A 127 5.47 49.41 48.54
CA GLU A 127 6.55 50.03 47.76
C GLU A 127 7.14 49.06 46.73
N ILE A 128 7.24 47.77 47.08
CA ILE A 128 7.68 46.72 46.13
C ILE A 128 6.64 46.52 45.02
N ALA A 129 5.35 46.51 45.36
CA ALA A 129 4.27 46.40 44.39
C ALA A 129 4.25 47.61 43.42
N GLU A 130 4.47 48.82 43.92
CA GLU A 130 4.53 50.05 43.12
C GLU A 130 5.76 50.07 42.20
N ILE A 131 6.93 49.60 42.66
CA ILE A 131 8.13 49.43 41.82
C ILE A 131 7.86 48.41 40.72
N LYS A 132 7.28 47.25 41.04
CA LYS A 132 6.91 46.23 40.03
C LYS A 132 5.89 46.78 39.01
N ARG A 133 4.94 47.63 39.46
CA ARG A 133 3.96 48.29 38.58
C ARG A 133 4.64 49.27 37.62
N LYS A 134 5.51 50.15 38.14
CA LYS A 134 6.28 51.11 37.33
C LYS A 134 7.23 50.42 36.36
N ASP A 135 7.91 49.36 36.78
CA ASP A 135 8.76 48.56 35.90
C ASP A 135 7.94 47.90 34.79
N LYS A 136 6.74 47.40 35.09
CA LYS A 136 5.84 46.83 34.07
C LYS A 136 5.36 47.88 33.07
N GLU A 137 5.03 49.08 33.53
CA GLU A 137 4.65 50.22 32.69
C GLU A 137 5.81 50.68 31.79
N GLU A 138 7.01 50.77 32.34
CA GLU A 138 8.23 51.11 31.59
C GLU A 138 8.57 50.05 30.53
N GLN A 139 8.49 48.76 30.89
CA GLN A 139 8.68 47.67 29.94
C GLN A 139 7.63 47.67 28.82
N ALA A 140 6.38 48.01 29.13
CA ALA A 140 5.34 48.17 28.12
C ALA A 140 5.64 49.35 27.18
N ARG A 141 6.11 50.49 27.71
CA ARG A 141 6.53 51.65 26.91
C ARG A 141 7.70 51.31 25.98
N LEU A 142 8.75 50.69 26.51
CA LEU A 142 9.93 50.29 25.73
C LEU A 142 9.57 49.28 24.62
N ARG A 143 8.64 48.35 24.88
CA ARG A 143 8.09 47.45 23.86
C ARG A 143 7.36 48.21 22.76
N ALA A 144 6.47 49.14 23.11
CA ALA A 144 5.75 49.95 22.13
C ALA A 144 6.70 50.77 21.24
N GLU A 145 7.75 51.37 21.83
CA GLU A 145 8.79 52.09 21.07
C GLU A 145 9.64 51.17 20.19
N ALA A 146 9.92 49.94 20.62
CA ALA A 146 10.58 48.94 19.79
C ALA A 146 9.71 48.58 18.58
N ILE A 147 8.44 48.24 18.80
CA ILE A 147 7.47 47.92 17.74
C ILE A 147 7.39 49.05 16.72
N ALA A 148 7.23 50.29 17.18
CA ALA A 148 7.16 51.46 16.30
C ALA A 148 8.40 51.59 15.39
N ARG A 149 9.61 51.33 15.93
CA ARG A 149 10.85 51.35 15.14
C ARG A 149 10.91 50.23 14.10
N GLY A 150 10.49 49.02 14.44
CA GLY A 150 10.44 47.88 13.52
C GLY A 150 9.46 48.12 12.36
N VAL A 151 8.25 48.58 12.70
CA VAL A 151 7.19 48.91 11.72
C VAL A 151 7.62 50.06 10.81
N ALA A 152 8.17 51.14 11.36
CA ALA A 152 8.64 52.27 10.58
C ALA A 152 9.74 51.87 9.59
N PHE A 153 10.68 51.02 10.03
CA PHE A 153 11.72 50.49 9.15
C PHE A 153 11.15 49.64 8.02
N TYR A 154 10.22 48.73 8.32
CA TYR A 154 9.59 47.88 7.32
C TYR A 154 8.80 48.70 6.29
N ALA A 155 8.04 49.70 6.74
CA ALA A 155 7.31 50.61 5.87
C ALA A 155 8.26 51.40 4.95
N ALA A 156 9.36 51.92 5.48
CA ALA A 156 10.37 52.63 4.69
C ALA A 156 11.04 51.71 3.65
N ALA A 157 11.43 50.50 4.04
CA ALA A 157 12.02 49.53 3.12
C ALA A 157 11.07 49.13 1.98
N LYS A 158 9.75 49.06 2.24
CA LYS A 158 8.72 48.69 1.25
C LYS A 158 8.59 49.74 0.13
N VAL A 159 8.80 51.01 0.45
CA VAL A 159 8.81 52.11 -0.54
C VAL A 159 10.02 52.02 -1.48
N HIS A 160 11.16 51.51 -1.00
CA HIS A 160 12.40 51.43 -1.76
C HIS A 160 12.59 50.12 -2.54
N SER A 161 11.77 49.08 -2.32
CA SER A 161 11.99 47.73 -2.86
C SER A 161 11.36 47.47 -4.24
N ALA A 162 10.59 48.40 -4.81
CA ALA A 162 9.78 48.20 -6.03
C ALA A 162 10.59 47.94 -7.33
N SER A 163 11.93 48.01 -7.30
CA SER A 163 12.80 47.86 -8.47
C SER A 163 13.87 46.76 -8.35
N ALA A 164 13.87 45.94 -7.30
CA ALA A 164 15.01 45.06 -6.97
C ALA A 164 14.88 43.57 -7.37
N TRP A 165 13.70 43.11 -7.83
CA TRP A 165 13.40 41.68 -7.95
C TRP A 165 13.47 41.10 -9.37
N ASN A 166 13.71 41.92 -10.41
CA ASN A 166 13.88 41.42 -11.78
C ASN A 166 15.31 40.92 -12.02
N GLY A 167 15.52 39.61 -11.80
CA GLY A 167 16.47 38.78 -12.56
C GLY A 167 17.98 38.95 -12.35
N GLY A 168 18.48 39.77 -11.42
CA GLY A 168 19.94 39.94 -11.26
C GLY A 168 20.49 40.63 -9.99
N GLY A 169 19.66 40.88 -8.96
CA GLY A 169 20.07 41.60 -7.74
C GLY A 169 20.62 40.72 -6.59
N ARG A 170 21.23 41.36 -5.56
CA ARG A 170 21.82 40.68 -4.37
C ARG A 170 20.88 39.67 -3.69
N GLY A 171 19.58 40.00 -3.61
CA GLY A 171 18.56 39.10 -3.05
C GLY A 171 18.32 37.87 -3.92
N ALA A 172 18.25 38.01 -5.24
CA ALA A 172 18.11 36.88 -6.16
C ALA A 172 19.33 35.96 -6.09
N SER A 173 20.55 36.52 -6.01
CA SER A 173 21.78 35.74 -5.81
C SER A 173 21.78 34.98 -4.48
N TYR A 174 21.28 35.59 -3.40
CA TYR A 174 21.15 34.94 -2.09
C TYR A 174 20.27 33.68 -2.16
N PHE A 175 19.06 33.79 -2.73
CA PHE A 175 18.16 32.65 -2.86
C PHE A 175 18.73 31.58 -3.80
N LYS A 176 19.33 31.99 -4.92
CA LYS A 176 19.98 31.07 -5.88
C LYS A 176 21.08 30.23 -5.24
N PHE A 177 22.00 30.86 -4.49
CA PHE A 177 23.09 30.12 -3.83
C PHE A 177 22.61 29.14 -2.76
N ARG A 178 21.45 29.39 -2.17
CA ARG A 178 20.83 28.55 -1.13
C ARG A 178 19.81 27.55 -1.67
N ARG A 179 19.65 27.48 -3.00
CA ARG A 179 18.61 26.70 -3.70
C ARG A 179 17.19 27.00 -3.21
N LEU A 180 16.94 28.23 -2.76
CA LEU A 180 15.65 28.68 -2.28
C LEU A 180 14.83 29.30 -3.43
N ARG A 181 13.51 29.16 -3.37
CA ARG A 181 12.61 29.84 -4.29
C ARG A 181 12.75 31.37 -4.14
N PRO A 182 12.70 32.15 -5.23
CA PRO A 182 12.50 33.59 -5.12
C PRO A 182 11.19 33.89 -4.38
N LEU A 183 11.20 34.90 -3.52
CA LEU A 183 10.02 35.33 -2.79
C LEU A 183 9.27 36.40 -3.61
N SER A 184 7.93 36.34 -3.61
CA SER A 184 7.08 37.31 -4.30
C SER A 184 6.74 38.49 -3.40
N GLY A 185 6.06 39.52 -3.96
CA GLY A 185 5.54 40.64 -3.16
C GLY A 185 4.57 40.21 -2.04
N ASP A 186 3.95 39.03 -2.17
CA ASP A 186 2.98 38.49 -1.23
C ASP A 186 3.63 37.76 -0.05
N ASP A 187 4.92 37.36 -0.14
CA ASP A 187 5.69 36.80 0.97
C ASP A 187 6.04 37.85 2.04
N GLY A 188 5.83 39.14 1.73
CA GLY A 188 6.15 40.26 2.60
C GLY A 188 7.65 40.49 2.82
N VAL A 189 8.53 39.72 2.18
CA VAL A 189 9.98 39.86 2.30
C VAL A 189 10.48 40.91 1.30
N ILE A 190 11.27 41.86 1.79
CA ILE A 190 11.69 43.03 1.01
C ILE A 190 13.20 43.26 1.14
N MET A 191 13.77 43.93 0.14
CA MET A 191 15.13 44.47 0.24
C MET A 191 15.09 45.80 0.98
N GLY A 192 15.85 45.90 2.07
CA GLY A 192 16.08 47.12 2.83
C GLY A 192 17.51 47.61 2.71
N PHE A 193 17.73 48.87 3.07
CA PHE A 193 19.05 49.46 3.20
C PHE A 193 19.09 50.33 4.46
N ASP A 194 20.13 50.16 5.27
CA ASP A 194 20.42 51.05 6.38
C ASP A 194 21.93 51.34 6.49
N LYS A 195 22.33 52.01 7.58
CA LYS A 195 23.73 52.39 7.84
C LYS A 195 24.72 51.21 7.86
N LEU A 196 24.25 49.98 8.03
CA LEU A 196 25.06 48.75 8.01
C LEU A 196 25.11 48.10 6.62
N GLY A 197 24.27 48.53 5.68
CA GLY A 197 24.27 48.10 4.28
C GLY A 197 22.94 47.52 3.81
N TYR A 198 22.99 46.80 2.68
CA TYR A 198 21.82 46.14 2.09
C TYR A 198 21.45 44.87 2.88
N CYS A 199 20.16 44.66 3.13
CA CYS A 199 19.65 43.50 3.85
C CYS A 199 18.33 42.97 3.27
N LEU A 200 18.12 41.66 3.40
CA LEU A 200 16.79 41.05 3.29
C LEU A 200 16.05 41.28 4.61
N VAL A 201 14.80 41.74 4.52
CA VAL A 201 13.96 42.11 5.66
C VAL A 201 12.76 41.17 5.71
N PHE A 202 12.70 40.33 6.74
CA PHE A 202 11.58 39.43 7.02
C PHE A 202 10.67 40.05 8.08
N PRO A 203 9.37 40.26 7.82
CA PRO A 203 8.44 40.79 8.80
C PRO A 203 8.08 39.73 9.85
N ALA A 204 8.08 40.12 11.12
CA ALA A 204 7.52 39.31 12.21
C ALA A 204 6.13 39.85 12.53
N SER A 205 5.11 39.00 12.36
CA SER A 205 3.72 39.34 12.64
C SER A 205 3.19 38.59 13.84
N ASN A 206 2.30 39.24 14.61
CA ASN A 206 1.58 38.62 15.72
C ASN A 206 0.37 37.79 15.20
N ALA A 207 -0.40 37.20 16.12
CA ALA A 207 -1.59 36.41 15.79
C ALA A 207 -2.72 37.20 15.11
N ALA A 208 -2.73 38.53 15.22
CA ALA A 208 -3.67 39.41 14.52
C ALA A 208 -3.17 39.80 13.10
N GLY A 209 -1.99 39.32 12.70
CA GLY A 209 -1.36 39.66 11.42
C GLY A 209 -0.62 41.00 11.42
N GLU A 210 -0.53 41.68 12.56
CA GLU A 210 0.15 42.97 12.68
C GLU A 210 1.66 42.78 12.82
N ILE A 211 2.43 43.58 12.07
CA ILE A 211 3.89 43.55 12.14
C ILE A 211 4.34 44.19 13.45
N THR A 212 5.11 43.46 14.24
CA THR A 212 5.66 43.89 15.54
C THR A 212 7.18 44.09 15.49
N GLY A 213 7.83 43.53 14.46
CA GLY A 213 9.25 43.65 14.24
C GLY A 213 9.69 43.10 12.89
N VAL A 214 10.99 43.13 12.63
CA VAL A 214 11.62 42.57 11.45
C VAL A 214 12.92 41.86 11.81
N GLN A 215 13.26 40.81 11.07
CA GLN A 215 14.61 40.26 11.05
C GLN A 215 15.33 40.65 9.76
N ARG A 216 16.52 41.25 9.90
CA ARG A 216 17.37 41.70 8.79
C ARG A 216 18.53 40.74 8.58
N ILE A 217 18.71 40.25 7.37
CA ILE A 217 19.88 39.45 6.95
C ILE A 217 20.72 40.31 6.00
N TYR A 218 21.92 40.71 6.41
CA TYR A 218 22.77 41.60 5.61
C TYR A 218 23.49 40.86 4.50
N LEU A 219 23.59 41.48 3.32
CA LEU A 219 24.13 40.89 2.11
C LEU A 219 25.30 41.69 1.54
N ASN A 220 26.34 40.98 1.11
CA ASN A 220 27.42 41.56 0.32
C ASN A 220 27.01 41.73 -1.15
N GLU A 221 27.89 42.29 -1.98
CA GLU A 221 27.63 42.51 -3.41
C GLU A 221 27.32 41.25 -4.20
N ARG A 222 27.84 40.09 -3.76
CA ARG A 222 27.58 38.80 -4.38
C ARG A 222 26.28 38.17 -3.91
N GLY A 223 25.59 38.73 -2.92
CA GLY A 223 24.39 38.12 -2.32
C GLY A 223 24.70 37.03 -1.29
N SER A 224 25.91 36.96 -0.74
CA SER A 224 26.22 36.14 0.44
C SER A 224 26.04 36.94 1.73
N LYS A 225 25.84 36.25 2.86
CA LYS A 225 25.71 36.89 4.19
C LYS A 225 26.93 37.77 4.49
N ALA A 226 26.70 39.05 4.74
CA ALA A 226 27.72 40.01 5.17
C ALA A 226 27.79 40.03 6.71
N ARG A 227 29.01 40.09 7.26
CA ARG A 227 29.22 40.37 8.69
C ARG A 227 29.28 41.88 8.87
N VAL A 228 28.40 42.42 9.71
CA VAL A 228 28.24 43.87 9.93
C VAL A 228 28.32 44.23 11.42
N GLY A 229 28.69 45.47 11.72
CA GLY A 229 28.85 45.99 13.08
C GLY A 229 30.11 45.50 13.81
N SER A 230 30.36 46.08 15.00
CA SER A 230 31.54 45.78 15.82
C SER A 230 31.60 44.34 16.35
N GLY A 231 30.47 43.62 16.37
CA GLY A 231 30.37 42.21 16.78
C GLY A 231 30.39 41.19 15.64
N GLY A 232 30.51 41.61 14.38
CA GLY A 232 30.62 40.68 13.24
C GLY A 232 29.42 39.77 13.00
N VAL A 233 28.20 40.26 13.22
CA VAL A 233 26.94 39.49 13.07
C VAL A 233 26.34 39.67 11.68
N SER A 234 25.62 38.66 11.18
CA SER A 234 24.98 38.68 9.85
C SER A 234 23.46 38.81 9.87
N LYS A 235 22.84 38.57 11.03
CA LYS A 235 21.39 38.65 11.26
C LYS A 235 21.14 39.60 12.44
N LEU A 236 20.23 40.56 12.28
CA LEU A 236 19.82 41.49 13.34
C LEU A 236 18.31 41.71 13.33
N SER A 237 17.66 41.52 14.47
CA SER A 237 16.25 41.86 14.66
C SER A 237 16.08 43.34 15.00
N LEU A 238 14.91 43.90 14.69
CA LEU A 238 14.49 45.25 15.06
C LEU A 238 12.99 45.24 15.34
N GLY A 239 12.58 45.68 16.54
CA GLY A 239 11.19 45.54 17.01
C GLY A 239 11.04 44.46 18.07
N ASP A 240 9.80 44.09 18.38
CA ASP A 240 9.51 43.00 19.32
C ASP A 240 9.25 41.71 18.55
N MET A 241 10.10 40.70 18.77
CA MET A 241 9.97 39.40 18.11
C MET A 241 9.13 38.43 18.95
N ARG A 242 8.92 38.72 20.24
CA ARG A 242 8.26 37.78 21.15
C ARG A 242 6.80 37.59 20.74
N GLY A 243 6.38 36.34 20.58
CA GLY A 243 5.00 36.04 20.18
C GLY A 243 4.69 36.34 18.71
N SER A 244 5.72 36.66 17.92
CA SER A 244 5.60 37.04 16.52
C SER A 244 6.53 36.18 15.66
N ALA A 245 6.11 35.86 14.45
CA ALA A 245 6.87 35.01 13.53
C ALA A 245 6.65 35.46 12.08
N TRP A 246 7.49 34.98 11.17
CA TRP A 246 7.24 35.10 9.74
C TRP A 246 6.60 33.81 9.22
N LEU A 247 5.53 33.94 8.45
CA LEU A 247 4.87 32.82 7.80
C LEU A 247 5.26 32.81 6.32
N SER A 248 5.80 31.69 5.83
CA SER A 248 6.07 31.50 4.41
C SER A 248 4.76 31.49 3.62
N ASN A 249 4.62 32.29 2.55
CA ASN A 249 3.43 32.24 1.71
C ASN A 249 3.50 31.00 0.81
N THR A 250 2.75 29.97 1.15
CA THR A 250 2.58 28.75 0.37
C THR A 250 1.10 28.41 0.44
N GLU A 251 0.43 28.21 -0.69
CA GLU A 251 -0.92 27.66 -0.70
C GLU A 251 -0.86 26.28 -0.03
N SER A 252 -1.48 26.16 1.14
CA SER A 252 -1.58 24.87 1.82
C SER A 252 -2.34 23.93 0.90
N THR A 253 -1.73 22.82 0.51
CA THR A 253 -2.48 21.78 -0.19
C THR A 253 -3.63 21.30 0.70
N PRO A 254 -4.77 20.85 0.13
CA PRO A 254 -5.92 20.36 0.92
C PRO A 254 -5.53 19.29 1.95
N LEU A 255 -4.49 18.50 1.66
CA LEU A 255 -3.88 17.47 2.51
C LEU A 255 -3.31 17.99 3.85
N PHE A 256 -2.98 19.27 3.96
CA PHE A 256 -2.29 19.85 5.12
C PHE A 256 -3.03 21.03 5.76
N GLN A 257 -4.36 21.15 5.57
CA GLN A 257 -5.17 22.28 6.07
C GLN A 257 -5.05 22.55 7.59
N ASN A 258 -4.51 21.61 8.37
CA ASN A 258 -4.27 21.77 9.81
C ASN A 258 -2.83 21.43 10.24
N VAL A 259 -1.87 21.35 9.32
CA VAL A 259 -0.47 21.05 9.64
C VAL A 259 0.37 22.30 9.40
N VAL A 260 1.18 22.67 10.38
CA VAL A 260 2.13 23.78 10.28
C VAL A 260 3.51 23.32 10.68
N ALA A 261 4.53 23.78 9.97
CA ALA A 261 5.91 23.60 10.39
C ALA A 261 6.40 24.85 11.13
N ILE A 262 7.37 24.68 12.02
CA ILE A 262 8.06 25.77 12.68
C ILE A 262 9.57 25.51 12.71
N THR A 263 10.34 26.51 12.31
CA THR A 263 11.80 26.50 12.26
C THR A 263 12.37 27.66 13.07
N GLU A 264 13.65 27.58 13.41
CA GLU A 264 14.36 28.72 14.01
C GLU A 264 14.52 29.87 13.01
N GLY A 265 14.97 29.56 11.79
CA GLY A 265 15.38 30.53 10.79
C GLY A 265 14.47 30.58 9.55
N PRO A 266 14.46 31.72 8.83
CA PRO A 266 13.66 31.87 7.61
C PRO A 266 14.18 31.04 6.43
N GLU A 267 15.48 30.74 6.35
CA GLU A 267 16.04 29.87 5.29
C GLU A 267 15.45 28.45 5.36
N ASP A 268 15.35 27.91 6.57
CA ASP A 268 14.73 26.62 6.85
C ASP A 268 13.23 26.65 6.61
N ALA A 269 12.55 27.74 6.99
CA ALA A 269 11.13 27.90 6.74
C ALA A 269 10.80 27.86 5.24
N ILE A 270 11.58 28.58 4.42
CA ILE A 270 11.44 28.55 2.95
C ILE A 270 11.74 27.15 2.42
N THR A 271 12.79 26.49 2.93
CA THR A 271 13.16 25.13 2.53
C THR A 271 12.02 24.15 2.77
N VAL A 272 11.39 24.19 3.94
CA VAL A 272 10.27 23.31 4.27
C VAL A 272 9.06 23.65 3.42
N SER A 273 8.70 24.93 3.31
CA SER A 273 7.52 25.35 2.55
C SER A 273 7.65 25.03 1.06
N GLN A 274 8.84 25.18 0.48
CA GLN A 274 9.06 24.92 -0.95
C GLN A 274 9.20 23.43 -1.29
N CYS A 275 9.67 22.59 -0.35
CA CYS A 275 9.92 21.17 -0.62
C CYS A 275 8.76 20.26 -0.21
N VAL A 276 8.02 20.64 0.85
CA VAL A 276 6.96 19.83 1.47
C VAL A 276 5.57 20.44 1.25
N SER A 277 5.49 21.70 0.81
CA SER A 277 4.22 22.41 0.58
C SER A 277 3.35 22.57 1.83
N ILE A 278 4.00 22.80 2.98
CA ILE A 278 3.35 23.05 4.28
C ILE A 278 3.65 24.50 4.72
N PRO A 279 2.68 25.24 5.25
CA PRO A 279 2.93 26.56 5.83
C PRO A 279 3.96 26.47 6.95
N CYS A 280 5.04 27.23 6.84
CA CYS A 280 6.13 27.18 7.81
C CYS A 280 6.36 28.54 8.48
N TYR A 281 6.37 28.53 9.81
CA TYR A 281 6.70 29.67 10.64
C TYR A 281 8.21 29.72 10.91
N ALA A 282 8.85 30.86 10.63
CA ALA A 282 10.17 31.17 11.15
C ALA A 282 10.03 31.94 12.47
N ALA A 283 10.44 31.31 13.57
CA ALA A 283 10.32 31.88 14.92
C ALA A 283 11.39 32.95 15.23
N PHE A 284 12.44 33.05 14.42
CA PHE A 284 13.54 33.99 14.60
C PHE A 284 14.34 33.79 15.90
N GLY A 285 14.45 32.54 16.35
CA GLY A 285 15.20 32.13 17.52
C GLY A 285 14.50 31.02 18.30
N ILE A 286 15.27 30.07 18.84
CA ILE A 286 14.75 28.87 19.52
C ILE A 286 13.79 29.23 20.68
N ALA A 287 14.13 30.26 21.46
CA ALA A 287 13.32 30.68 22.60
C ALA A 287 11.94 31.25 22.23
N ASN A 288 11.73 31.63 20.96
CA ASN A 288 10.45 32.17 20.49
C ASN A 288 9.55 31.11 19.83
N ILE A 289 10.07 29.90 19.57
CA ILE A 289 9.30 28.78 19.00
C ILE A 289 8.07 28.48 19.88
N ALA A 290 8.26 28.48 21.20
CA ALA A 290 7.21 28.25 22.18
C ALA A 290 6.08 29.28 22.16
N HIS A 291 6.35 30.48 21.63
CA HIS A 291 5.43 31.62 21.64
C HIS A 291 4.89 31.97 20.26
N ALA A 292 5.30 31.26 19.21
CA ALA A 292 4.87 31.58 17.85
C ALA A 292 3.33 31.63 17.70
N PRO A 293 2.81 32.52 16.82
CA PRO A 293 1.39 32.77 16.62
C PRO A 293 0.72 31.67 15.80
N ILE A 294 0.80 30.43 16.28
CA ILE A 294 0.26 29.25 15.60
C ILE A 294 -1.27 29.18 15.80
N PRO A 295 -2.08 28.97 14.75
CA PRO A 295 -3.51 28.79 14.87
C PRO A 295 -3.88 27.64 15.83
N PRO A 296 -4.83 27.81 16.76
CA PRO A 296 -5.27 26.74 17.65
C PRO A 296 -5.74 25.49 16.89
N GLY A 297 -5.43 24.30 17.40
CA GLY A 297 -5.84 23.03 16.78
C GLY A 297 -4.91 22.50 15.69
N SER A 298 -3.87 23.24 15.29
CA SER A 298 -2.87 22.76 14.33
C SER A 298 -1.98 21.64 14.89
N LEU A 299 -1.58 20.71 14.02
CA LEU A 299 -0.43 19.82 14.24
C LEU A 299 0.86 20.60 13.94
N VAL A 300 1.75 20.69 14.93
CA VAL A 300 2.98 21.48 14.84
C VAL A 300 4.18 20.57 14.58
N LEU A 301 4.82 20.74 13.42
CA LEU A 301 6.06 20.07 13.06
C LEU A 301 7.26 20.96 13.42
N VAL A 302 7.94 20.65 14.52
CA VAL A 302 9.15 21.36 14.95
C VAL A 302 10.34 20.80 14.18
N VAL A 303 10.89 21.60 13.28
CA VAL A 303 12.05 21.24 12.44
C VAL A 303 13.32 21.66 13.15
N ARG A 304 14.13 20.68 13.56
CA ARG A 304 15.32 20.87 14.40
C ARG A 304 16.61 20.84 13.58
N ASP A 305 17.57 21.65 14.02
CA ASP A 305 18.96 21.56 13.60
C ASP A 305 19.67 20.37 14.30
N ASN A 306 20.71 19.83 13.66
CA ASN A 306 21.55 18.77 14.24
C ASN A 306 22.65 19.37 15.13
N ASP A 307 22.25 19.86 16.30
CA ASP A 307 23.15 20.38 17.33
C ASP A 307 23.95 19.30 18.06
N ALA A 308 25.12 19.67 18.60
CA ALA A 308 25.95 18.77 19.40
C ALA A 308 25.25 18.31 20.70
N PRO A 309 25.33 17.03 21.10
CA PRO A 309 24.68 16.51 22.30
C PRO A 309 25.00 17.33 23.57
N GLY A 310 23.96 17.75 24.31
CA GLY A 310 24.11 18.47 25.58
C GLY A 310 24.22 20.00 25.48
N SER A 311 24.10 20.58 24.28
CA SER A 311 24.11 22.03 24.06
C SER A 311 22.96 22.77 24.76
N GLU A 312 23.16 24.06 25.04
CA GLU A 312 22.10 24.95 25.57
C GLU A 312 20.93 25.09 24.57
N SER A 313 21.21 25.02 23.27
CA SER A 313 20.23 25.02 22.19
C SER A 313 19.27 23.82 22.28
N ILE A 314 19.77 22.60 22.51
CA ILE A 314 18.92 21.41 22.69
C ILE A 314 18.02 21.57 23.91
N ARG A 315 18.57 21.99 25.06
CA ARG A 315 17.78 22.19 26.29
C ARG A 315 16.70 23.27 26.13
N THR A 316 16.95 24.27 25.30
CA THR A 316 15.99 25.34 25.02
C THR A 316 14.93 24.89 24.03
N MET A 317 15.30 24.10 23.02
CA MET A 317 14.36 23.48 22.09
C MET A 317 13.43 22.48 22.80
N ASP A 318 13.97 21.64 23.67
CA ASP A 318 13.17 20.65 24.42
C ASP A 318 12.15 21.35 25.34
N ARG A 319 12.54 22.45 26.00
CA ARG A 319 11.59 23.30 26.76
C ARG A 319 10.52 23.91 25.87
N ALA A 320 10.89 24.40 24.69
CA ALA A 320 9.92 24.98 23.76
C ALA A 320 8.90 23.96 23.25
N VAL A 321 9.31 22.71 23.01
CA VAL A 321 8.42 21.60 22.65
C VAL A 321 7.44 21.31 23.79
N ILE A 322 7.92 21.23 25.04
CA ILE A 322 7.07 21.01 26.22
C ILE A 322 6.04 22.13 26.35
N GLU A 323 6.45 23.39 26.21
CA GLU A 323 5.54 24.53 26.33
C GLU A 323 4.48 24.57 25.21
N LEU A 324 4.82 24.15 23.99
CA LEU A 324 3.83 23.96 22.91
C LEU A 324 2.82 22.85 23.24
N GLN A 325 3.27 21.76 23.86
CA GLN A 325 2.39 20.68 24.31
C GLN A 325 1.48 21.14 25.45
N ASP A 326 2.00 21.90 26.41
CA ASP A 326 1.23 22.49 27.52
C ASP A 326 0.18 23.51 27.03
N ARG A 327 0.46 24.21 25.92
CA ARG A 327 -0.50 25.07 25.21
C ARG A 327 -1.59 24.27 24.46
N GLY A 328 -1.53 22.94 24.47
CA GLY A 328 -2.54 22.04 23.89
C GLY A 328 -2.31 21.67 22.43
N TYR A 329 -1.14 21.96 21.85
CA TYR A 329 -0.82 21.54 20.47
C TYR A 329 -0.33 20.09 20.42
N LYS A 330 -0.65 19.40 19.33
CA LYS A 330 0.05 18.16 18.97
C LYS A 330 1.38 18.56 18.34
N VAL A 331 2.48 18.03 18.86
CA VAL A 331 3.83 18.39 18.41
C VAL A 331 4.58 17.15 17.93
N ALA A 332 5.10 17.21 16.71
CA ALA A 332 6.04 16.22 16.16
C ALA A 332 7.37 16.90 15.84
N GLN A 333 8.47 16.16 15.95
CA GLN A 333 9.81 16.70 15.73
C GLN A 333 10.43 16.06 14.48
N VAL A 334 11.01 16.87 13.61
CA VAL A 334 11.65 16.42 12.37
C VAL A 334 13.08 16.94 12.37
N ARG A 335 14.05 16.10 12.00
CA ARG A 335 15.47 16.50 11.92
C ARG A 335 16.14 15.94 10.66
N PRO A 336 17.08 16.68 10.04
CA PRO A 336 17.90 16.16 8.95
C PRO A 336 18.66 14.90 9.35
N THR A 337 19.01 14.06 8.37
CA THR A 337 19.89 12.91 8.59
C THR A 337 21.23 13.34 9.20
N GLN A 338 21.87 12.46 9.99
CA GLN A 338 23.18 12.74 10.56
C GLN A 338 24.18 13.09 9.44
N GLY A 339 24.95 14.16 9.64
CA GLY A 339 25.90 14.69 8.65
C GLY A 339 25.49 16.04 8.05
N TYR A 340 24.22 16.43 8.19
CA TYR A 340 23.73 17.76 7.78
C TYR A 340 23.45 18.61 9.01
N LYS A 341 23.84 19.88 8.97
CA LYS A 341 23.65 20.87 10.03
C LYS A 341 22.18 21.27 10.18
N ASP A 342 21.55 21.68 9.08
CA ASP A 342 20.18 22.17 9.02
C ASP A 342 19.48 21.64 7.76
N VAL A 343 18.16 21.87 7.65
CA VAL A 343 17.37 21.35 6.52
C VAL A 343 17.71 22.06 5.21
N ASN A 344 18.14 23.33 5.26
CA ASN A 344 18.60 24.05 4.08
C ASN A 344 19.93 23.51 3.54
N GLU A 345 20.83 23.01 4.39
CA GLU A 345 22.04 22.31 3.97
C GLU A 345 21.71 20.97 3.29
N LEU A 346 20.75 20.21 3.84
CA LEU A 346 20.25 18.99 3.21
C LEU A 346 19.71 19.26 1.78
N LEU A 347 18.96 20.34 1.59
CA LEU A 347 18.50 20.78 0.26
C LEU A 347 19.66 21.14 -0.67
N GLN A 348 20.65 21.89 -0.17
CA GLN A 348 21.79 22.34 -0.98
C GLN A 348 22.66 21.19 -1.47
N LEU A 349 22.80 20.13 -0.68
CA LEU A 349 23.65 18.99 -1.00
C LEU A 349 22.89 17.89 -1.75
N GLU A 350 21.74 17.46 -1.23
CA GLU A 350 21.01 16.27 -1.70
C GLU A 350 19.73 16.59 -2.49
N GLY A 351 19.29 17.84 -2.47
CA GLY A 351 18.14 18.32 -3.24
C GLY A 351 16.77 18.05 -2.58
N PRO A 352 15.67 18.49 -3.24
CA PRO A 352 14.33 18.51 -2.65
C PRO A 352 13.77 17.12 -2.28
N ALA A 353 14.18 16.07 -2.98
CA ALA A 353 13.72 14.70 -2.71
C ALA A 353 14.20 14.19 -1.34
N ALA A 354 15.42 14.55 -0.93
CA ALA A 354 15.96 14.19 0.38
C ALA A 354 15.24 14.92 1.52
N VAL A 355 14.91 16.21 1.31
CA VAL A 355 14.08 16.97 2.25
C VAL A 355 12.70 16.33 2.39
N ARG A 356 12.04 15.93 1.30
CA ARG A 356 10.75 15.22 1.38
C ARG A 356 10.86 13.87 2.08
N ALA A 357 11.93 13.12 1.84
CA ALA A 357 12.18 11.85 2.51
C ALA A 357 12.36 12.00 4.03
N MET A 358 12.97 13.11 4.49
CA MET A 358 13.09 13.43 5.92
C MET A 358 11.73 13.58 6.61
N PHE A 359 10.71 14.09 5.91
CA PHE A 359 9.37 14.23 6.46
C PHE A 359 8.48 13.00 6.23
N ALA A 360 8.89 12.07 5.35
CA ALA A 360 8.09 10.88 5.03
C ALA A 360 7.68 10.04 6.25
N PRO A 361 8.53 9.82 7.28
CA PRO A 361 8.14 9.07 8.49
C PRO A 361 7.05 9.78 9.31
N VAL A 362 7.01 11.11 9.28
CA VAL A 362 5.99 11.91 9.98
C VAL A 362 4.63 11.77 9.30
N PHE A 363 4.65 11.47 8.00
CA PHE A 363 3.47 11.17 7.18
C PHE A 363 3.26 9.66 6.96
N ASP A 364 4.07 8.82 7.61
CA ASP A 364 4.00 7.37 7.55
C ASP A 364 3.01 6.87 8.62
N PRO A 365 1.92 6.19 8.23
CA PRO A 365 0.92 5.69 9.18
C PRO A 365 1.43 4.64 10.18
N GLU A 366 2.61 4.04 10.01
CA GLU A 366 3.12 2.92 10.82
C GLU A 366 4.23 3.29 11.84
N SER A 367 4.63 4.56 11.98
CA SER A 367 5.73 4.92 12.91
C SER A 367 5.26 4.96 14.40
N GLU A 368 5.76 4.06 15.23
CA GLU A 368 5.42 3.97 16.67
C GLU A 368 6.04 5.08 17.55
N ASP A 369 7.05 5.81 17.05
CA ASP A 369 7.98 6.61 17.88
C ASP A 369 7.56 8.08 18.16
N LEU A 370 6.43 8.56 17.63
CA LEU A 370 6.10 10.00 17.68
C LEU A 370 4.74 10.36 18.25
N GLY A 371 3.94 9.42 18.76
CA GLY A 371 2.66 9.76 19.39
C GLY A 371 1.67 10.50 18.46
N VAL A 372 1.86 10.41 17.14
CA VAL A 372 0.96 10.99 16.12
C VAL A 372 -0.01 9.93 15.66
N HIS A 373 -1.02 9.61 16.48
CA HIS A 373 -2.22 8.94 15.99
C HIS A 373 -3.45 9.78 16.29
N LYS A 374 -3.89 10.46 15.22
CA LYS A 374 -5.23 11.00 14.88
C LYS A 374 -4.99 12.23 14.00
N GLY A 375 -4.84 12.05 12.68
CA GLY A 375 -4.64 13.19 11.78
C GLY A 375 -4.42 12.92 10.29
N MET A 376 -4.16 11.69 9.85
CA MET A 376 -4.29 11.27 8.45
C MET A 376 -4.87 9.85 8.43
N ASP A 377 -6.04 9.70 9.05
CA ASP A 377 -6.92 8.64 8.57
C ASP A 377 -7.21 8.95 7.09
N PRO A 378 -7.36 7.95 6.20
CA PRO A 378 -8.02 8.20 4.92
C PRO A 378 -9.26 9.03 5.23
N GLU A 379 -9.57 10.06 4.44
CA GLU A 379 -10.82 10.78 4.65
C GLU A 379 -11.94 9.75 4.46
N VAL A 380 -12.44 9.22 5.57
CA VAL A 380 -13.47 8.19 5.60
C VAL A 380 -14.77 8.95 5.59
N ILE A 381 -15.26 9.17 4.38
CA ILE A 381 -16.52 9.83 4.17
C ILE A 381 -17.61 8.78 4.30
N ASN A 382 -18.52 8.95 5.25
CA ASN A 382 -19.65 8.06 5.42
C ASN A 382 -20.86 8.64 4.67
N ALA A 383 -21.15 8.07 3.51
CA ALA A 383 -22.36 8.35 2.75
C ALA A 383 -23.55 7.60 3.36
N GLY A 384 -24.57 8.36 3.79
CA GLY A 384 -25.81 7.81 4.34
C GLY A 384 -26.69 7.13 3.29
N SER A 385 -26.56 7.54 2.03
CA SER A 385 -27.33 7.03 0.90
C SER A 385 -26.49 6.91 -0.38
N GLY A 386 -27.03 6.24 -1.41
CA GLY A 386 -26.44 6.23 -2.74
C GLY A 386 -26.31 7.62 -3.38
N ALA A 387 -27.12 8.61 -2.96
CA ALA A 387 -27.03 9.99 -3.41
C ALA A 387 -25.87 10.76 -2.73
N ASP A 388 -25.63 10.51 -1.45
CA ASP A 388 -24.50 11.11 -0.72
C ASP A 388 -23.17 10.55 -1.23
N LEU A 389 -23.12 9.24 -1.52
CA LEU A 389 -21.97 8.58 -2.13
C LEU A 389 -21.59 9.26 -3.44
N ALA A 390 -22.62 9.63 -4.19
CA ALA A 390 -22.53 10.28 -5.48
C ALA A 390 -21.95 11.71 -5.39
N ILE A 391 -22.34 12.47 -4.37
CA ILE A 391 -21.83 13.83 -4.09
C ILE A 391 -20.35 13.76 -3.72
N HIS A 392 -20.00 12.95 -2.72
CA HIS A 392 -18.63 12.83 -2.23
C HIS A 392 -17.67 12.27 -3.27
N LEU A 393 -18.15 11.32 -4.09
CA LEU A 393 -17.39 10.85 -5.25
C LEU A 393 -17.11 11.99 -6.24
N GLY A 394 -18.07 12.90 -6.46
CA GLY A 394 -17.87 14.08 -7.29
C GLY A 394 -16.89 15.08 -6.69
N GLU A 395 -16.94 15.31 -5.37
CA GLU A 395 -15.99 16.16 -4.65
C GLU A 395 -14.56 15.62 -4.78
N SER A 396 -14.34 14.32 -4.54
CA SER A 396 -13.02 13.68 -4.69
C SER A 396 -12.50 13.72 -6.13
N LEU A 397 -13.40 13.55 -7.12
CA LEU A 397 -13.03 13.68 -8.54
C LEU A 397 -12.66 15.13 -8.89
N THR A 398 -13.38 16.11 -8.35
CA THR A 398 -13.11 17.54 -8.58
C THR A 398 -11.74 17.94 -8.02
N ASP A 399 -11.40 17.45 -6.82
CA ASP A 399 -10.07 17.67 -6.21
C ASP A 399 -8.94 17.09 -7.10
N PHE A 400 -9.08 15.84 -7.56
CA PHE A 400 -8.13 15.24 -8.49
C PHE A 400 -7.97 16.06 -9.78
N MET A 401 -9.07 16.56 -10.35
CA MET A 401 -9.05 17.36 -11.58
C MET A 401 -8.35 18.71 -11.37
N SER A 402 -8.57 19.37 -10.23
CA SER A 402 -7.89 20.64 -9.88
C SER A 402 -6.37 20.45 -9.78
N GLN A 403 -5.93 19.43 -9.03
CA GLN A 403 -4.51 19.12 -8.89
C GLN A 403 -3.87 18.75 -10.24
N THR A 404 -4.60 17.99 -11.07
CA THR A 404 -4.15 17.61 -12.42
C THR A 404 -3.98 18.83 -13.31
N LYS A 405 -4.90 19.79 -13.23
CA LYS A 405 -4.81 21.06 -13.97
C LYS A 405 -3.57 21.85 -13.59
N GLU A 406 -3.33 22.04 -12.29
CA GLU A 406 -2.15 22.76 -11.79
C GLU A 406 -0.85 22.11 -12.25
N TRP A 407 -0.78 20.78 -12.17
CA TRP A 407 0.39 20.02 -12.61
C TRP A 407 0.62 20.11 -14.14
N LEU A 408 -0.43 20.00 -14.95
CA LEU A 408 -0.34 20.12 -16.41
C LEU A 408 0.05 21.54 -16.84
N ASP A 409 -0.56 22.56 -16.22
CA ASP A 409 -0.22 23.97 -16.49
C ASP A 409 1.23 24.25 -16.10
N TRP A 410 1.70 23.70 -14.98
CA TRP A 410 3.11 23.79 -14.60
C TRP A 410 4.04 23.14 -15.63
N ASN A 411 3.77 21.89 -16.03
CA ASN A 411 4.60 21.18 -17.01
C ASN A 411 4.69 21.94 -18.33
N ARG A 412 3.58 22.50 -18.80
CA ARG A 412 3.57 23.28 -20.02
C ARG A 412 4.43 24.54 -19.93
N LEU A 413 4.34 25.27 -18.82
CA LEU A 413 4.96 26.58 -18.67
C LEU A 413 6.42 26.50 -18.23
N TRP A 414 6.81 25.43 -17.52
CA TRP A 414 8.05 25.40 -16.76
C TRP A 414 8.91 24.14 -16.94
N HIS A 415 8.42 23.07 -17.57
CA HIS A 415 9.16 21.78 -17.66
C HIS A 415 10.57 21.91 -18.25
N ASP A 416 10.75 22.80 -19.24
CA ASP A 416 12.05 23.05 -19.90
C ASP A 416 12.68 24.40 -19.50
N VAL A 417 12.09 25.11 -18.53
CA VAL A 417 12.57 26.43 -18.10
C VAL A 417 13.56 26.27 -16.95
N GLU A 418 14.84 26.43 -17.25
CA GLU A 418 15.92 26.37 -16.26
C GLU A 418 15.73 27.47 -15.19
N GLY A 419 15.46 27.07 -13.94
CA GLY A 419 15.12 27.99 -12.84
C GLY A 419 13.63 28.29 -12.65
N GLY A 420 12.73 27.54 -13.28
CA GLY A 420 11.28 27.58 -13.02
C GLY A 420 10.88 27.18 -11.58
N PRO A 421 9.61 27.42 -11.19
CA PRO A 421 9.08 26.99 -9.89
C PRO A 421 9.22 25.47 -9.72
N PRO A 422 9.31 24.91 -8.49
CA PRO A 422 9.49 23.47 -8.31
C PRO A 422 8.33 22.66 -8.93
N GLU A 423 8.66 21.50 -9.53
CA GLU A 423 7.66 20.60 -10.13
C GLU A 423 6.61 20.19 -9.07
N PRO A 424 5.30 20.46 -9.29
CA PRO A 424 4.25 19.99 -8.43
C PRO A 424 4.21 18.47 -8.46
N ILE A 425 3.81 17.86 -7.35
CA ILE A 425 3.71 16.40 -7.26
C ILE A 425 2.74 15.92 -8.33
N THR A 426 3.17 14.97 -9.17
CA THR A 426 2.28 14.34 -10.13
C THR A 426 1.05 13.77 -9.39
N PRO A 427 -0.17 14.25 -9.68
CA PRO A 427 -1.34 13.88 -8.89
C PRO A 427 -1.63 12.39 -9.01
N LYS A 428 -1.78 11.73 -7.86
CA LYS A 428 -2.12 10.31 -7.78
C LYS A 428 -3.20 10.12 -6.75
N VAL A 429 -4.41 9.82 -7.21
CA VAL A 429 -5.59 9.70 -6.34
C VAL A 429 -6.21 8.32 -6.49
N GLN A 430 -6.53 7.70 -5.37
CA GLN A 430 -7.29 6.47 -5.26
C GLN A 430 -8.64 6.76 -4.62
N ILE A 431 -9.71 6.27 -5.24
CA ILE A 431 -11.07 6.36 -4.69
C ILE A 431 -11.56 4.98 -4.29
N VAL A 432 -11.68 4.75 -2.99
CA VAL A 432 -12.16 3.50 -2.40
C VAL A 432 -13.63 3.69 -2.01
N ALA A 433 -14.54 3.37 -2.92
CA ALA A 433 -15.98 3.46 -2.71
C ALA A 433 -16.70 2.14 -3.03
N ALA A 434 -17.82 1.81 -2.40
CA ALA A 434 -18.55 0.55 -2.64
C ALA A 434 -18.73 0.24 -4.15
N ALA A 435 -18.65 -1.05 -4.51
CA ALA A 435 -19.01 -1.44 -5.87
C ALA A 435 -20.50 -1.15 -6.09
N GLY A 436 -20.84 -0.67 -7.28
CA GLY A 436 -22.18 -0.11 -7.50
C GLY A 436 -22.17 1.38 -7.79
N GLY A 437 -21.36 2.18 -7.08
CA GLY A 437 -21.55 3.63 -6.87
C GLY A 437 -21.43 4.58 -8.07
N GLY A 438 -21.41 4.07 -9.30
CA GLY A 438 -21.28 4.88 -10.50
C GLY A 438 -19.92 5.57 -10.63
N LYS A 439 -18.87 5.06 -9.97
CA LYS A 439 -17.47 5.58 -10.05
C LYS A 439 -17.06 5.92 -11.48
N THR A 440 -17.18 4.91 -12.34
CA THR A 440 -16.87 4.93 -13.76
C THR A 440 -17.70 6.01 -14.47
N THR A 441 -19.04 5.96 -14.43
CA THR A 441 -19.93 6.95 -15.07
C THR A 441 -19.74 8.39 -14.58
N ARG A 442 -19.47 8.59 -13.28
CA ARG A 442 -19.25 9.92 -12.69
C ARG A 442 -17.89 10.50 -13.02
N THR A 443 -16.87 9.65 -13.11
CA THR A 443 -15.58 10.04 -13.68
C THR A 443 -15.78 10.55 -15.09
N SER A 444 -16.61 9.88 -15.90
CA SER A 444 -16.95 10.39 -17.23
C SER A 444 -17.56 11.79 -17.19
N MET A 445 -18.56 12.02 -16.33
CA MET A 445 -19.19 13.32 -16.18
C MET A 445 -18.21 14.42 -15.71
N HIS A 446 -17.27 14.11 -14.81
CA HIS A 446 -16.32 15.11 -14.28
C HIS A 446 -15.22 15.44 -15.28
N LEU A 447 -14.75 14.46 -16.05
CA LEU A 447 -13.84 14.69 -17.18
C LEU A 447 -14.48 15.60 -18.25
N ILE A 448 -15.81 15.75 -18.26
CA ILE A 448 -16.59 16.58 -19.20
C ILE A 448 -16.87 17.96 -18.65
N SER A 449 -17.39 18.00 -17.42
CA SER A 449 -17.86 19.25 -16.80
C SER A 449 -16.71 20.21 -16.56
N ASP A 450 -15.53 19.68 -16.26
CA ASP A 450 -14.32 20.46 -16.09
C ASP A 450 -13.55 20.49 -17.42
N GLN A 451 -13.64 21.62 -18.13
CA GLN A 451 -13.05 21.85 -19.48
C GLN A 451 -11.50 21.84 -19.49
N VAL A 452 -10.89 21.22 -18.49
CA VAL A 452 -9.46 21.19 -18.15
C VAL A 452 -8.62 20.47 -19.20
N ILE A 453 -9.14 19.39 -19.78
CA ILE A 453 -8.44 18.58 -20.81
C ILE A 453 -8.64 19.15 -22.22
N THR A 454 -9.73 19.88 -22.46
CA THR A 454 -10.27 20.08 -23.82
C THR A 454 -10.05 21.47 -24.42
N LYS A 455 -9.66 22.48 -23.63
CA LYS A 455 -9.52 23.86 -24.13
C LYS A 455 -8.10 24.33 -24.46
N LYS A 456 -7.04 23.55 -24.20
CA LYS A 456 -5.68 24.10 -24.12
C LYS A 456 -4.62 23.53 -25.08
N ALA A 457 -5.00 22.82 -26.13
CA ALA A 457 -4.12 22.57 -27.28
C ALA A 457 -4.71 23.22 -28.53
N ASP A 458 -3.87 23.77 -29.41
CA ASP A 458 -4.23 24.13 -30.79
C ASP A 458 -4.66 22.91 -31.65
N SER A 459 -4.97 21.78 -31.01
CA SER A 459 -5.69 20.64 -31.55
C SER A 459 -6.90 20.32 -30.64
N PRO A 460 -8.14 20.47 -31.11
CA PRO A 460 -9.36 20.36 -30.30
C PRO A 460 -9.85 18.91 -30.12
N ARG A 461 -8.95 17.91 -30.11
CA ARG A 461 -9.31 16.47 -30.11
C ARG A 461 -8.75 15.76 -28.88
N THR A 462 -9.62 15.20 -28.05
CA THR A 462 -9.22 14.31 -26.95
C THR A 462 -9.25 12.87 -27.43
N ASP A 463 -8.10 12.20 -27.41
CA ASP A 463 -8.00 10.77 -27.72
C ASP A 463 -8.14 9.95 -26.43
N ILE A 464 -9.14 9.06 -26.41
CA ILE A 464 -9.38 8.11 -25.34
C ILE A 464 -8.73 6.79 -25.74
N ILE A 465 -7.66 6.41 -25.05
CA ILE A 465 -6.93 5.17 -25.34
C ILE A 465 -7.48 4.04 -24.50
N VAL A 466 -7.88 2.94 -25.15
CA VAL A 466 -8.54 1.81 -24.49
C VAL A 466 -7.95 0.49 -24.99
N PRO A 467 -7.32 -0.32 -24.12
CA PRO A 467 -6.97 -1.69 -24.43
C PRO A 467 -8.20 -2.57 -24.69
N THR A 468 -8.04 -3.63 -25.48
CA THR A 468 -9.09 -4.64 -25.73
C THR A 468 -9.57 -5.36 -24.48
N LYS A 469 -10.55 -4.78 -23.79
CA LYS A 469 -11.48 -5.45 -22.87
C LYS A 469 -12.87 -4.83 -22.99
N LYS A 470 -13.90 -5.69 -23.07
CA LYS A 470 -15.32 -5.31 -23.24
C LYS A 470 -15.76 -4.24 -22.23
N THR A 471 -15.39 -4.39 -20.96
CA THR A 471 -15.74 -3.45 -19.88
C THR A 471 -15.13 -2.07 -20.06
N GLN A 472 -13.88 -2.00 -20.52
CA GLN A 472 -13.19 -0.72 -20.73
C GLN A 472 -13.68 0.00 -21.97
N GLN A 473 -14.00 -0.77 -23.02
CA GLN A 473 -14.66 -0.24 -24.20
C GLN A 473 -16.02 0.37 -23.81
N GLN A 474 -16.81 -0.31 -22.98
CA GLN A 474 -18.09 0.24 -22.49
C GLN A 474 -17.90 1.55 -21.74
N PHE A 475 -16.89 1.65 -20.84
CA PHE A 475 -16.58 2.90 -20.16
C PHE A 475 -16.17 4.01 -21.13
N ALA A 476 -15.30 3.70 -22.10
CA ALA A 476 -14.87 4.67 -23.09
C ALA A 476 -15.99 5.12 -24.02
N TYR A 477 -16.90 4.22 -24.41
CA TYR A 477 -18.10 4.59 -25.17
C TYR A 477 -19.06 5.45 -24.34
N ALA A 478 -19.22 5.16 -23.04
CA ALA A 478 -19.98 6.03 -22.14
C ALA A 478 -19.33 7.41 -22.04
N LEU A 479 -18.00 7.47 -21.87
CA LEU A 479 -17.22 8.69 -21.84
C LEU A 479 -17.39 9.49 -23.13
N ALA A 480 -17.24 8.86 -24.29
CA ALA A 480 -17.41 9.46 -25.60
C ALA A 480 -18.84 9.97 -25.84
N THR A 481 -19.85 9.20 -25.45
CA THR A 481 -21.25 9.61 -25.57
C THR A 481 -21.51 10.89 -24.77
N GLU A 482 -20.98 10.97 -23.56
CA GLU A 482 -21.12 12.14 -22.72
C GLU A 482 -20.25 13.32 -23.25
N PHE A 483 -19.06 13.06 -23.80
CA PHE A 483 -18.23 14.07 -24.47
C PHE A 483 -18.97 14.67 -25.70
N ALA A 484 -19.67 13.82 -26.46
CA ALA A 484 -20.50 14.24 -27.60
C ALA A 484 -21.64 15.17 -27.15
N LYS A 485 -22.34 14.82 -26.06
CA LYS A 485 -23.41 15.63 -25.48
C LYS A 485 -22.91 17.02 -25.04
N ALA A 486 -21.67 17.10 -24.56
CA ALA A 486 -21.03 18.35 -24.16
C ALA A 486 -20.36 19.12 -25.32
N GLY A 487 -20.44 18.63 -26.56
CA GLY A 487 -19.84 19.28 -27.72
C GLY A 487 -18.31 19.19 -27.79
N ILE A 488 -17.69 18.25 -27.07
CA ILE A 488 -16.24 18.02 -27.06
C ILE A 488 -15.88 17.09 -28.22
N ARG A 489 -14.95 17.50 -29.08
CA ARG A 489 -14.38 16.63 -30.13
C ARG A 489 -13.49 15.58 -29.49
N HIS A 490 -13.77 14.32 -29.78
CA HIS A 490 -13.04 13.19 -29.22
C HIS A 490 -12.95 12.05 -30.23
N ASP A 491 -11.97 11.17 -30.03
CA ASP A 491 -11.90 9.89 -30.71
C ASP A 491 -11.59 8.78 -29.71
N ILE A 492 -12.18 7.61 -29.93
CA ILE A 492 -11.87 6.42 -29.12
C ILE A 492 -10.89 5.59 -29.93
N VAL A 493 -9.65 5.51 -29.44
CA VAL A 493 -8.64 4.65 -30.03
C VAL A 493 -8.59 3.36 -29.22
N VAL A 494 -9.25 2.34 -29.74
CA VAL A 494 -9.12 0.97 -29.24
C VAL A 494 -7.78 0.43 -29.73
N ILE A 495 -6.88 0.12 -28.80
CA ILE A 495 -5.62 -0.54 -29.10
C ILE A 495 -5.83 -2.04 -28.88
N ASP A 496 -5.77 -2.79 -29.97
CA ASP A 496 -5.71 -4.24 -29.89
C ASP A 496 -4.27 -4.65 -29.54
N GLY A 497 -4.13 -5.64 -28.65
CA GLY A 497 -2.84 -6.28 -28.43
C GLY A 497 -2.25 -6.81 -29.75
N ARG A 498 -0.94 -7.13 -29.77
CA ARG A 498 -0.34 -7.70 -30.98
C ARG A 498 -0.87 -9.11 -31.21
N SER A 499 -1.40 -9.39 -32.39
CA SER A 499 -1.94 -10.70 -32.77
C SER A 499 -1.51 -11.08 -34.18
N VAL A 500 -1.81 -12.31 -34.59
CA VAL A 500 -1.52 -12.77 -35.96
C VAL A 500 -2.39 -12.00 -36.97
N GLU A 501 -3.61 -11.65 -36.56
CA GLU A 501 -4.61 -10.98 -37.38
C GLU A 501 -4.25 -9.51 -37.65
N ASN A 502 -3.44 -8.87 -36.81
CA ASN A 502 -3.06 -7.46 -36.96
C ASN A 502 -1.55 -7.23 -37.22
N CYS A 503 -0.72 -8.26 -37.30
CA CYS A 503 0.72 -8.11 -37.53
C CYS A 503 1.22 -9.02 -38.67
N PHE A 504 1.48 -8.43 -39.84
CA PHE A 504 1.97 -9.15 -41.02
C PHE A 504 3.27 -9.93 -40.79
N ARG A 505 4.18 -9.43 -39.95
CA ARG A 505 5.41 -10.16 -39.60
C ARG A 505 5.13 -11.42 -38.77
N LEU A 506 4.12 -11.40 -37.89
CA LEU A 506 3.70 -12.58 -37.12
C LEU A 506 2.96 -13.59 -38.00
N GLU A 507 2.19 -13.11 -38.97
CA GLU A 507 1.55 -13.94 -39.99
C GLU A 507 2.59 -14.72 -40.80
N GLU A 508 3.66 -14.06 -41.27
CA GLU A 508 4.77 -14.71 -41.97
C GLU A 508 5.50 -15.75 -41.10
N VAL A 509 5.76 -15.43 -39.83
CA VAL A 509 6.38 -16.38 -38.89
C VAL A 509 5.51 -17.61 -38.69
N LYS A 510 4.18 -17.43 -38.57
CA LYS A 510 3.23 -18.54 -38.48
C LYS A 510 3.21 -19.38 -39.77
N ALA A 511 3.27 -18.72 -40.94
CA ALA A 511 3.28 -19.38 -42.25
C ALA A 511 4.59 -20.14 -42.52
N ALA A 512 5.72 -19.67 -41.99
CA ALA A 512 7.03 -20.29 -42.14
C ALA A 512 7.27 -21.48 -41.19
N ALA A 513 6.38 -21.73 -40.22
CA ALA A 513 6.51 -22.86 -39.31
C ALA A 513 6.16 -24.19 -39.98
N SER A 514 7.04 -25.18 -39.86
CA SER A 514 6.95 -26.52 -40.50
C SER A 514 5.82 -27.42 -39.98
N GLY A 515 4.93 -26.93 -39.11
CA GLY A 515 3.77 -27.65 -38.58
C GLY A 515 2.91 -26.83 -37.60
N ALA A 516 1.68 -27.27 -37.33
CA ALA A 516 0.71 -26.54 -36.48
C ALA A 516 1.13 -26.42 -35.01
N GLU A 517 1.76 -27.46 -34.43
CA GLU A 517 2.29 -27.42 -33.06
C GLU A 517 3.54 -26.53 -32.95
N GLU A 518 4.40 -26.53 -33.99
CA GLU A 518 5.59 -25.69 -34.05
C GLU A 518 5.21 -24.20 -34.20
N GLY A 519 4.23 -23.91 -35.07
CA GLY A 519 3.66 -22.57 -35.21
C GLY A 519 2.97 -22.08 -33.93
N ALA A 520 2.21 -22.94 -33.25
CA ALA A 520 1.61 -22.62 -31.95
C ALA A 520 2.66 -22.38 -30.85
N GLY A 521 3.75 -23.16 -30.85
CA GLY A 521 4.87 -22.99 -29.92
C GLY A 521 5.63 -21.69 -30.13
N ILE A 522 5.92 -21.34 -31.38
CA ILE A 522 6.57 -20.06 -31.73
C ILE A 522 5.65 -18.89 -31.35
N LEU A 523 4.36 -18.94 -31.69
CA LEU A 523 3.39 -17.90 -31.32
C LEU A 523 3.24 -17.75 -29.80
N ALA A 524 3.28 -18.85 -29.05
CA ALA A 524 3.24 -18.82 -27.59
C ALA A 524 4.53 -18.22 -26.98
N ASP A 525 5.71 -18.60 -27.50
CA ASP A 525 6.99 -18.01 -27.08
C ASP A 525 7.09 -16.52 -27.48
N PHE A 526 6.44 -16.11 -28.58
CA PHE A 526 6.28 -14.71 -29.01
C PHE A 526 5.40 -13.90 -28.05
N ALA A 527 4.20 -14.40 -27.72
CA ALA A 527 3.28 -13.74 -26.79
C ALA A 527 3.89 -13.61 -25.38
N ALA A 528 4.72 -14.57 -24.95
CA ALA A 528 5.40 -14.52 -23.67
C ALA A 528 6.56 -13.49 -23.60
N LYS A 529 7.09 -13.04 -24.75
CA LYS A 529 8.28 -12.16 -24.86
C LYS A 529 7.97 -10.81 -25.54
N GLU A 530 6.69 -10.45 -25.61
CA GLU A 530 6.14 -9.31 -26.37
C GLU A 530 6.83 -7.95 -26.08
N GLU A 531 7.24 -7.72 -24.82
CA GLU A 531 7.87 -6.48 -24.37
C GLU A 531 9.24 -6.22 -25.02
N ALA A 532 10.11 -7.22 -25.08
CA ALA A 532 11.44 -7.11 -25.68
C ALA A 532 11.38 -7.04 -27.21
N PHE A 533 10.37 -7.70 -27.79
CA PHE A 533 10.22 -7.84 -29.24
C PHE A 533 9.58 -6.60 -29.90
N SER A 534 8.59 -5.97 -29.25
CA SER A 534 7.80 -4.87 -29.86
C SER A 534 8.63 -3.66 -30.28
N ARG A 535 9.67 -3.32 -29.50
CA ARG A 535 10.61 -2.23 -29.80
C ARG A 535 11.71 -2.67 -30.77
N ALA A 536 12.42 -3.76 -30.49
CA ALA A 536 13.60 -4.15 -31.26
C ALA A 536 13.30 -4.68 -32.67
N ALA A 537 12.16 -5.33 -32.87
CA ALA A 537 11.84 -6.00 -34.14
C ALA A 537 11.00 -5.16 -35.11
N CYS A 538 10.43 -4.04 -34.69
CA CYS A 538 9.63 -3.18 -35.58
C CYS A 538 10.44 -2.00 -36.12
N LYS A 539 11.19 -1.30 -35.26
CA LYS A 539 11.99 -0.13 -35.61
C LYS A 539 13.14 0.06 -34.64
N LYS A 540 14.35 0.33 -35.13
CA LYS A 540 15.57 0.54 -34.33
C LYS A 540 16.29 1.78 -34.86
N VAL A 541 16.63 2.70 -33.96
CA VAL A 541 17.47 3.86 -34.28
C VAL A 541 18.93 3.42 -34.15
N VAL A 542 19.73 3.65 -35.17
CA VAL A 542 21.18 3.43 -35.17
C VAL A 542 21.89 4.76 -35.43
N MET A 543 23.07 4.94 -34.86
CA MET A 543 23.89 6.11 -35.17
C MET A 543 24.79 5.76 -36.35
N VAL A 544 24.58 6.40 -37.49
CA VAL A 544 25.44 6.29 -38.67
C VAL A 544 26.26 7.56 -38.81
N GLN A 545 27.42 7.50 -39.46
CA GLN A 545 28.15 8.71 -39.79
C GLN A 545 27.52 9.34 -41.03
N ASN A 546 27.20 10.64 -40.96
CA ASN A 546 26.88 11.39 -42.16
C ASN A 546 28.15 11.59 -43.02
N ASP A 547 28.00 12.18 -44.20
CA ASP A 547 29.11 12.41 -45.14
C ASP A 547 30.26 13.26 -44.53
N ASP A 548 29.97 14.01 -43.46
CA ASP A 548 30.92 14.82 -42.70
C ASP A 548 31.55 14.10 -41.49
N GLY A 549 31.24 12.80 -41.29
CA GLY A 549 31.75 11.98 -40.20
C GLY A 549 31.05 12.16 -38.84
N TRP A 550 29.98 12.97 -38.78
CA TRP A 550 29.19 13.18 -37.56
C TRP A 550 28.16 12.05 -37.36
N PRO A 551 28.02 11.52 -36.14
CA PRO A 551 27.01 10.52 -35.84
C PRO A 551 25.61 11.15 -35.93
N VAL A 552 24.83 10.72 -36.92
CA VAL A 552 23.42 11.07 -37.11
C VAL A 552 22.54 9.83 -36.86
N PRO A 553 21.36 10.00 -36.25
CA PRO A 553 20.42 8.90 -36.04
C PRO A 553 19.73 8.51 -37.37
N GLU A 554 19.80 7.24 -37.74
CA GLU A 554 19.09 6.63 -38.87
C GLU A 554 18.15 5.52 -38.37
N ASP A 555 16.97 5.42 -38.99
CA ASP A 555 15.92 4.47 -38.61
C ASP A 555 16.00 3.19 -39.46
N ILE A 556 16.37 2.07 -38.86
CA ILE A 556 16.16 0.74 -39.45
C ILE A 556 14.74 0.30 -39.13
N LYS A 557 13.94 -0.03 -40.15
CA LYS A 557 12.53 -0.43 -40.02
C LYS A 557 12.30 -1.86 -40.48
N CYS A 558 11.26 -2.48 -39.93
CA CYS A 558 10.73 -3.76 -40.43
C CYS A 558 10.22 -3.59 -41.88
N PRO A 559 10.38 -4.59 -42.76
CA PRO A 559 9.86 -4.52 -44.13
C PRO A 559 8.37 -4.18 -44.21
N HIS A 560 7.59 -4.59 -43.20
CA HIS A 560 6.16 -4.35 -43.12
C HIS A 560 5.80 -3.10 -42.31
N TYR A 561 6.76 -2.35 -41.78
CA TYR A 561 6.54 -1.32 -40.76
C TYR A 561 5.47 -0.29 -41.17
N ASP A 562 5.65 0.36 -42.32
CA ASP A 562 4.74 1.43 -42.78
C ASP A 562 3.35 0.89 -43.20
N GLY A 563 3.22 -0.42 -43.42
CA GLY A 563 1.98 -1.09 -43.81
C GLY A 563 1.24 -1.82 -42.67
N CYS A 564 1.94 -2.10 -41.57
CA CYS A 564 1.52 -3.05 -40.54
C CYS A 564 0.28 -2.56 -39.78
N PRO A 565 -0.84 -3.33 -39.74
CA PRO A 565 -2.06 -2.91 -39.06
C PRO A 565 -1.83 -2.62 -37.57
N TYR A 566 -0.99 -3.40 -36.89
CA TYR A 566 -0.60 -3.22 -35.50
C TYR A 566 0.11 -1.88 -35.27
N ILE A 567 1.09 -1.50 -36.10
CA ILE A 567 1.80 -0.22 -35.97
C ILE A 567 0.87 0.95 -36.26
N LYS A 568 0.01 0.82 -37.29
CA LYS A 568 -1.00 1.83 -37.65
C LYS A 568 -2.00 2.15 -36.54
N GLN A 569 -2.20 1.24 -35.57
CA GLN A 569 -3.06 1.53 -34.41
C GLN A 569 -2.47 2.65 -33.54
N PHE A 570 -1.15 2.76 -33.46
CA PHE A 570 -0.45 3.76 -32.65
C PHE A 570 -0.23 5.09 -33.39
N GLU A 571 -0.16 5.08 -34.73
CA GLU A 571 -0.02 6.30 -35.54
C GLU A 571 -1.25 7.23 -35.44
N ARG A 572 -2.41 6.68 -35.10
CA ARG A 572 -3.67 7.43 -34.90
C ARG A 572 -3.70 8.26 -33.60
N LEU A 573 -2.72 8.08 -32.70
CA LEU A 573 -2.67 8.66 -31.34
C LEU A 573 -2.05 10.06 -31.26
N GLN A 574 -2.23 10.93 -32.27
CA GLN A 574 -1.63 12.27 -32.30
C GLN A 574 -2.68 13.34 -31.94
N PRO A 575 -2.73 13.81 -30.68
CA PRO A 575 -1.74 14.77 -30.15
C PRO A 575 -1.40 14.63 -28.64
N GLU A 576 -0.61 15.58 -28.10
CA GLU A 576 -0.38 15.78 -26.66
C GLU A 576 -1.69 16.05 -25.90
N GLY A 577 -1.85 15.47 -24.70
CA GLY A 577 -3.05 15.63 -23.86
C GLY A 577 -4.03 14.46 -23.81
N ALA A 578 -3.63 13.27 -24.30
CA ALA A 578 -4.50 12.09 -24.34
C ALA A 578 -4.85 11.54 -22.94
N VAL A 579 -6.08 11.04 -22.80
CA VAL A 579 -6.57 10.33 -21.61
C VAL A 579 -6.44 8.84 -21.85
N GLY A 580 -5.56 8.20 -21.09
CA GLY A 580 -5.35 6.76 -21.18
C GLY A 580 -6.16 5.99 -20.14
N VAL A 581 -7.07 5.14 -20.58
CA VAL A 581 -7.77 4.18 -19.71
C VAL A 581 -7.08 2.84 -19.87
N PHE A 582 -6.43 2.33 -18.82
CA PHE A 582 -5.62 1.12 -18.95
C PHE A 582 -6.16 -0.05 -18.13
N THR A 583 -6.06 -1.25 -18.69
CA THR A 583 -6.16 -2.50 -17.90
C THR A 583 -4.85 -2.73 -17.14
N HIS A 584 -4.93 -3.52 -16.07
CA HIS A 584 -3.78 -3.86 -15.25
C HIS A 584 -2.55 -4.46 -15.99
N PRO A 585 -2.67 -5.26 -17.08
CA PRO A 585 -1.49 -5.75 -17.80
C PRO A 585 -0.78 -4.64 -18.58
N TYR A 586 -1.53 -3.68 -19.14
CA TYR A 586 -0.98 -2.62 -19.99
C TYR A 586 -0.25 -1.55 -19.18
N LEU A 587 -0.53 -1.41 -17.89
CA LEU A 587 0.15 -0.45 -17.01
C LEU A 587 1.67 -0.66 -16.91
N MET A 588 2.12 -1.90 -17.13
CA MET A 588 3.53 -2.29 -17.02
C MET A 588 4.23 -2.38 -18.38
N ILE A 589 3.48 -2.34 -19.48
CA ILE A 589 4.04 -2.39 -20.82
C ILE A 589 4.49 -0.97 -21.20
N PRO A 590 5.76 -0.75 -21.55
CA PRO A 590 6.23 0.56 -22.01
C PRO A 590 5.51 1.03 -23.28
N PRO A 591 5.44 2.35 -23.54
CA PRO A 591 4.93 2.88 -24.81
C PRO A 591 5.65 2.28 -26.03
N VAL A 592 4.91 1.89 -27.06
CA VAL A 592 5.46 1.42 -28.34
C VAL A 592 6.00 2.62 -29.14
N TYR A 593 6.95 2.42 -30.06
CA TYR A 593 7.46 3.52 -30.91
C TYR A 593 6.33 4.24 -31.64
N GLY A 594 6.27 5.57 -31.51
CA GLY A 594 5.21 6.42 -32.07
C GLY A 594 4.04 6.68 -31.11
N GLU A 595 3.91 5.91 -30.03
CA GLU A 595 2.90 6.12 -28.99
C GLU A 595 3.34 7.26 -28.06
N ARG A 596 2.60 8.38 -28.05
CA ARG A 596 2.81 9.46 -27.09
C ARG A 596 2.33 9.03 -25.69
N LYS A 597 3.00 9.51 -24.64
CA LYS A 597 2.62 9.21 -23.26
C LYS A 597 1.28 9.88 -22.93
N ALA A 598 0.40 9.16 -22.25
CA ALA A 598 -0.84 9.73 -21.72
C ALA A 598 -0.52 10.76 -20.61
N SER A 599 -1.22 11.89 -20.62
CA SER A 599 -1.11 12.92 -19.58
C SER A 599 -1.89 12.54 -18.32
N VAL A 600 -2.99 11.81 -18.52
CA VAL A 600 -3.85 11.28 -17.45
C VAL A 600 -4.04 9.78 -17.67
N VAL A 601 -3.89 9.00 -16.60
CA VAL A 601 -4.08 7.56 -16.56
C VAL A 601 -5.23 7.22 -15.62
N VAL A 602 -6.27 6.58 -16.13
CA VAL A 602 -7.38 6.05 -15.34
C VAL A 602 -7.25 4.54 -15.22
N VAL A 603 -7.28 4.05 -13.99
CA VAL A 603 -7.17 2.62 -13.64
C VAL A 603 -8.48 2.17 -13.01
N ASP A 604 -9.28 1.42 -13.76
CA ASP A 604 -10.63 0.97 -13.37
C ASP A 604 -10.65 -0.49 -12.85
N GLU A 605 -9.49 -1.15 -12.72
CA GLU A 605 -9.37 -2.54 -12.26
C GLU A 605 -8.26 -2.69 -11.19
N GLN A 606 -8.40 -3.64 -10.26
CA GLN A 606 -7.32 -4.04 -9.36
C GLN A 606 -6.09 -4.51 -10.14
N THR A 607 -4.93 -4.01 -9.71
CA THR A 607 -3.68 -4.20 -10.45
C THR A 607 -2.65 -5.05 -9.72
N LEU A 608 -2.90 -5.43 -8.46
CA LEU A 608 -1.89 -6.07 -7.61
C LEU A 608 -1.40 -7.42 -8.16
N ASN A 609 -2.34 -8.28 -8.61
CA ASN A 609 -2.03 -9.68 -8.91
C ASN A 609 -1.20 -9.90 -10.18
N VAL A 610 -1.03 -8.89 -11.04
CA VAL A 610 -0.37 -9.07 -12.35
C VAL A 610 1.07 -8.57 -12.36
N GLY A 611 1.37 -7.53 -11.59
CA GLY A 611 2.73 -6.98 -11.47
C GLY A 611 3.63 -7.69 -10.48
N LEU A 612 3.09 -8.57 -9.64
CA LEU A 612 3.88 -9.31 -8.66
C LEU A 612 4.39 -10.63 -9.25
N LYS A 613 5.70 -10.86 -9.15
CA LYS A 613 6.36 -12.06 -9.65
C LYS A 613 7.21 -12.68 -8.56
N THR A 614 7.18 -14.01 -8.52
CA THR A 614 8.13 -14.83 -7.77
C THR A 614 8.94 -15.66 -8.76
N ARG A 615 10.26 -15.62 -8.63
CA ARG A 615 11.20 -16.37 -9.46
C ARG A 615 12.17 -17.15 -8.58
N SER A 616 12.76 -18.19 -9.15
CA SER A 616 13.69 -19.07 -8.45
C SER A 616 14.80 -19.52 -9.40
N ILE A 617 16.06 -19.36 -9.00
CA ILE A 617 17.23 -19.69 -9.81
C ILE A 617 18.05 -20.77 -9.11
N PRO A 618 18.39 -21.90 -9.77
CA PRO A 618 19.30 -22.88 -9.20
C PRO A 618 20.72 -22.29 -9.02
N VAL A 619 21.26 -22.35 -7.80
CA VAL A 619 22.56 -21.75 -7.44
C VAL A 619 23.70 -22.32 -8.30
N LYS A 620 23.70 -23.64 -8.51
CA LYS A 620 24.74 -24.31 -9.31
C LYS A 620 24.74 -23.83 -10.77
N SER A 621 23.55 -23.61 -11.34
CA SER A 621 23.41 -23.08 -12.70
C SER A 621 23.77 -21.60 -12.77
N PHE A 622 23.46 -20.85 -11.72
CA PHE A 622 23.75 -19.41 -11.63
C PHE A 622 25.24 -19.11 -11.55
N LEU A 623 26.00 -19.93 -10.80
CA LEU A 623 27.44 -19.80 -10.58
C LEU A 623 28.31 -20.49 -11.66
N ASN A 624 27.71 -21.11 -12.68
CA ASN A 624 28.46 -21.84 -13.70
C ASN A 624 29.28 -20.88 -14.59
N GLU A 625 30.61 -21.02 -14.58
CA GLU A 625 31.56 -20.19 -15.34
C GLU A 625 31.23 -20.08 -16.83
N LYS A 626 30.77 -21.19 -17.45
CA LYS A 626 30.41 -21.21 -18.88
C LYS A 626 29.30 -20.22 -19.22
N ARG A 627 28.46 -19.84 -18.27
CA ARG A 627 27.37 -18.87 -18.47
C ARG A 627 27.91 -17.50 -18.90
N TYR A 628 29.02 -17.06 -18.33
CA TYR A 628 29.61 -15.73 -18.60
C TYR A 628 30.49 -15.73 -19.85
N TYR A 629 31.10 -16.87 -20.20
CA TYR A 629 31.83 -17.05 -21.47
C TYR A 629 30.89 -17.15 -22.68
N THR A 630 29.69 -17.73 -22.52
CA THR A 630 28.73 -17.87 -23.63
C THR A 630 28.21 -16.50 -24.10
N ALA A 631 28.09 -15.51 -23.20
CA ALA A 631 27.70 -14.14 -23.58
C ALA A 631 28.74 -13.43 -24.46
N VAL A 632 30.02 -13.79 -24.33
CA VAL A 632 31.12 -13.31 -25.19
C VAL A 632 31.23 -14.12 -26.50
N GLN A 633 30.88 -15.41 -26.45
CA GLN A 633 30.86 -16.29 -27.64
C GLN A 633 29.68 -16.03 -28.59
N LEU A 634 28.66 -15.30 -28.15
CA LEU A 634 27.56 -14.84 -28.99
C LEU A 634 27.90 -13.57 -29.81
N LEU A 635 29.14 -13.08 -29.72
CA LEU A 635 29.65 -12.04 -30.59
C LEU A 635 29.96 -12.61 -32.00
N PRO A 636 29.78 -11.84 -33.08
CA PRO A 636 30.04 -12.29 -34.45
C PRO A 636 31.40 -13.00 -34.61
N GLU A 637 31.44 -14.06 -35.41
CA GLU A 637 32.70 -14.70 -35.80
C GLU A 637 33.56 -13.71 -36.61
N GLY A 638 34.88 -13.70 -36.36
CA GLY A 638 35.84 -12.84 -37.07
C GLY A 638 36.32 -11.58 -36.33
N LEU A 639 35.72 -11.21 -35.20
CA LEU A 639 36.19 -10.07 -34.38
C LEU A 639 37.53 -10.37 -33.70
N SER A 640 38.47 -9.41 -33.72
CA SER A 640 39.75 -9.55 -33.01
C SER A 640 39.52 -9.58 -31.49
N ALA A 641 40.50 -10.11 -30.74
CA ALA A 641 40.42 -10.11 -29.28
C ALA A 641 40.20 -8.70 -28.70
N ARG A 642 40.78 -7.68 -29.36
CA ARG A 642 40.67 -6.28 -28.99
C ARG A 642 39.29 -5.70 -29.32
N ASP A 643 38.74 -6.00 -30.50
CA ASP A 643 37.38 -5.56 -30.85
C ASP A 643 36.32 -6.19 -29.95
N ARG A 644 36.55 -7.44 -29.50
CA ARG A 644 35.70 -8.10 -28.50
C ARG A 644 35.75 -7.39 -27.14
N GLU A 645 36.92 -6.89 -26.76
CA GLU A 645 37.17 -6.15 -25.52
C GLU A 645 36.59 -4.71 -25.59
N ASP A 646 36.75 -4.04 -26.72
CA ASP A 646 36.19 -2.72 -27.03
C ASP A 646 34.65 -2.76 -27.13
N LEU A 647 34.08 -3.81 -27.76
CA LEU A 647 32.63 -4.05 -27.76
C LEU A 647 32.08 -4.32 -26.36
N LEU A 648 32.88 -4.82 -25.43
CA LEU A 648 32.51 -5.00 -24.03
C LEU A 648 32.78 -3.74 -23.17
N ASP A 649 33.03 -2.61 -23.82
CA ASP A 649 33.14 -1.27 -23.22
C ASP A 649 34.31 -1.14 -22.22
N GLY A 650 35.38 -1.94 -22.41
CA GLY A 650 36.60 -1.93 -21.58
C GLY A 650 36.39 -2.24 -20.08
N CYS A 651 35.15 -2.54 -19.66
CA CYS A 651 34.73 -2.66 -18.27
C CYS A 651 34.38 -4.10 -17.86
N TYR A 652 34.52 -5.06 -18.78
CA TYR A 652 34.09 -6.43 -18.61
C TYR A 652 35.27 -7.36 -18.35
N ASP A 653 35.63 -7.52 -17.07
CA ASP A 653 36.44 -8.66 -16.63
C ASP A 653 35.50 -9.77 -16.16
N ALA A 654 35.39 -10.84 -16.94
CA ALA A 654 34.55 -11.99 -16.62
C ALA A 654 34.95 -12.64 -15.27
N LYS A 655 36.23 -12.61 -14.90
CA LYS A 655 36.72 -13.13 -13.62
C LYS A 655 36.31 -12.22 -12.47
N GLU A 656 36.38 -10.91 -12.64
CA GLU A 656 35.90 -9.93 -11.65
C GLU A 656 34.39 -10.07 -11.43
N HIS A 657 33.61 -10.17 -12.51
CA HIS A 657 32.15 -10.36 -12.46
C HIS A 657 31.78 -11.66 -11.74
N GLU A 658 32.48 -12.76 -12.04
CA GLU A 658 32.27 -14.05 -11.40
C GLU A 658 32.65 -14.03 -9.91
N ALA A 659 33.79 -13.45 -9.57
CA ALA A 659 34.24 -13.29 -8.19
C ALA A 659 33.24 -12.47 -7.37
N MET A 660 32.76 -11.36 -7.93
CA MET A 660 31.73 -10.53 -7.29
C MET A 660 30.42 -11.31 -7.13
N THR A 661 29.98 -12.01 -8.17
CA THR A 661 28.78 -12.87 -8.11
C THR A 661 28.89 -13.91 -7.00
N LYS A 662 30.03 -14.60 -6.90
CA LYS A 662 30.29 -15.60 -5.85
C LYS A 662 30.21 -14.99 -4.45
N ARG A 663 30.74 -13.78 -4.24
CA ARG A 663 30.67 -13.05 -2.95
C ARG A 663 29.25 -12.66 -2.59
N VAL A 664 28.49 -12.07 -3.52
CA VAL A 664 27.08 -11.71 -3.26
C VAL A 664 26.23 -12.94 -2.97
N VAL A 665 26.42 -14.04 -3.74
CA VAL A 665 25.72 -15.31 -3.50
C VAL A 665 26.12 -15.92 -2.17
N HIS A 666 27.39 -15.83 -1.76
CA HIS A 666 27.83 -16.28 -0.44
C HIS A 666 27.10 -15.53 0.68
N ALA A 667 26.99 -14.21 0.57
CA ALA A 667 26.21 -13.40 1.51
C ALA A 667 24.72 -13.81 1.50
N ILE A 668 24.11 -14.06 0.34
CA ILE A 668 22.71 -14.56 0.27
C ILE A 668 22.57 -15.93 0.95
N LYS A 669 23.54 -16.85 0.78
CA LYS A 669 23.54 -18.19 1.36
C LYS A 669 23.67 -18.19 2.89
N SER A 670 24.29 -17.17 3.47
CA SER A 670 24.34 -17.00 4.94
C SER A 670 22.94 -16.89 5.57
N GLY A 671 21.95 -16.46 4.77
CA GLY A 671 20.59 -16.18 5.22
C GLY A 671 20.55 -14.93 6.11
N VAL A 672 20.84 -15.09 7.40
CA VAL A 672 20.78 -14.01 8.39
C VAL A 672 22.05 -13.16 8.30
N GLY A 673 21.89 -11.85 8.17
CA GLY A 673 22.98 -10.88 8.06
C GLY A 673 23.48 -10.67 6.62
N ALA A 674 22.74 -11.13 5.60
CA ALA A 674 23.19 -11.03 4.20
C ALA A 674 23.60 -9.60 3.77
N LEU A 675 22.81 -8.56 4.11
CA LEU A 675 23.17 -7.18 3.78
C LEU A 675 24.35 -6.68 4.62
N ARG A 676 24.43 -7.08 5.90
CA ARG A 676 25.56 -6.76 6.76
C ARG A 676 26.85 -7.36 6.22
N LEU A 677 26.85 -8.64 5.84
CA LEU A 677 27.98 -9.32 5.23
C LEU A 677 28.40 -8.68 3.91
N MET A 678 27.45 -8.25 3.06
CA MET A 678 27.80 -7.51 1.85
C MET A 678 28.54 -6.20 2.15
N ARG A 679 28.12 -5.48 3.20
CA ARG A 679 28.79 -4.24 3.66
C ARG A 679 30.16 -4.53 4.27
N GLU A 680 30.28 -5.55 5.13
CA GLU A 680 31.53 -6.00 5.75
C GLU A 680 32.55 -6.48 4.69
N ASP A 681 32.06 -7.14 3.64
CA ASP A 681 32.87 -7.54 2.49
C ASP A 681 33.27 -6.36 1.59
N ASN A 682 32.84 -5.12 1.85
CA ASN A 682 33.05 -3.95 0.98
C ASN A 682 32.46 -4.11 -0.44
N ILE A 683 31.31 -4.76 -0.57
CA ILE A 683 30.56 -4.79 -1.84
C ILE A 683 29.79 -3.48 -1.94
N THR A 684 30.12 -2.61 -2.90
CA THR A 684 29.44 -1.31 -3.06
C THR A 684 28.18 -1.39 -3.92
N ILE A 685 27.31 -0.38 -3.83
CA ILE A 685 26.11 -0.29 -4.67
C ILE A 685 26.47 -0.16 -6.16
N GLU A 686 27.56 0.55 -6.48
CA GLU A 686 28.08 0.70 -7.84
C GLU A 686 28.51 -0.65 -8.42
N ALA A 687 29.12 -1.51 -7.61
CA ALA A 687 29.49 -2.87 -8.02
C ALA A 687 28.25 -3.73 -8.33
N LEU A 688 27.21 -3.63 -7.51
CA LEU A 688 25.93 -4.32 -7.78
C LEU A 688 25.24 -3.78 -9.04
N VAL A 689 25.25 -2.47 -9.26
CA VAL A 689 24.73 -1.85 -10.49
C VAL A 689 25.55 -2.33 -11.70
N LYS A 690 26.88 -2.42 -11.59
CA LYS A 690 27.76 -2.98 -12.65
C LYS A 690 27.37 -4.43 -12.99
N LEU A 691 27.09 -5.28 -11.99
CA LEU A 691 26.57 -6.65 -12.23
C LEU A 691 25.23 -6.63 -12.97
N ARG A 692 24.26 -5.83 -12.49
CA ARG A 692 22.93 -5.72 -13.10
C ARG A 692 23.02 -5.24 -14.55
N GLU A 693 23.79 -4.18 -14.82
CA GLU A 693 23.96 -3.62 -16.16
C GLU A 693 24.69 -4.57 -17.08
N THR A 694 25.63 -5.36 -16.57
CA THR A 694 26.35 -6.38 -17.34
C THR A 694 25.40 -7.48 -17.81
N GLU A 695 24.58 -8.03 -16.89
CA GLU A 695 23.54 -9.01 -17.24
C GLU A 695 22.50 -8.40 -18.19
N ARG A 696 22.10 -7.14 -17.97
CA ARG A 696 21.17 -6.40 -18.85
C ARG A 696 21.73 -6.21 -20.26
N LYS A 697 23.00 -5.81 -20.40
CA LYS A 697 23.69 -5.65 -21.69
C LYS A 697 23.85 -7.01 -22.40
N ALA A 698 24.15 -8.07 -21.66
CA ALA A 698 24.23 -9.42 -22.20
C ALA A 698 22.86 -9.94 -22.67
N ILE A 699 21.77 -9.62 -21.95
CA ILE A 699 20.39 -9.81 -22.40
C ILE A 699 20.16 -9.01 -23.68
N ALA A 700 20.40 -7.70 -23.69
CA ALA A 700 20.18 -6.86 -24.87
C ALA A 700 20.92 -7.36 -26.13
N ARG A 701 22.10 -7.99 -25.96
CA ARG A 701 22.90 -8.58 -27.06
C ARG A 701 22.45 -9.99 -27.47
N THR A 702 21.95 -10.81 -26.54
CA THR A 702 21.22 -12.05 -26.89
C THR A 702 19.88 -11.78 -27.57
N HIS A 703 19.37 -10.54 -27.46
CA HIS A 703 18.19 -10.01 -28.13
C HIS A 703 18.53 -9.12 -29.33
N ASP A 704 19.65 -9.36 -30.02
CA ASP A 704 19.99 -8.63 -31.26
C ASP A 704 19.04 -9.05 -32.41
N LEU A 705 17.77 -8.76 -32.21
CA LEU A 705 16.73 -8.72 -33.21
C LEU A 705 16.86 -7.37 -33.88
N SER A 706 17.02 -7.39 -35.19
CA SER A 706 17.04 -6.19 -35.99
C SER A 706 15.79 -6.15 -36.86
N PRO A 707 15.19 -4.97 -37.08
CA PRO A 707 13.98 -4.88 -37.87
C PRO A 707 14.11 -5.43 -39.29
N ASP A 708 15.29 -5.37 -39.88
CA ASP A 708 15.63 -5.86 -41.23
C ASP A 708 15.89 -7.38 -41.32
N MET A 709 15.88 -8.12 -40.22
CA MET A 709 16.09 -9.59 -40.24
C MET A 709 15.02 -10.33 -41.04
N THR A 710 15.42 -11.36 -41.77
CA THR A 710 14.47 -12.24 -42.46
C THR A 710 13.64 -13.07 -41.48
N THR A 711 12.48 -13.55 -41.93
CA THR A 711 11.55 -14.36 -41.11
C THR A 711 12.18 -15.66 -40.61
N ALA A 712 13.09 -16.24 -41.40
CA ALA A 712 13.83 -17.45 -41.02
C ALA A 712 14.86 -17.17 -39.91
N GLU A 713 15.65 -16.09 -40.04
CA GLU A 713 16.63 -15.67 -39.03
C GLU A 713 15.96 -15.31 -37.70
N LEU A 714 14.83 -14.59 -37.78
CA LEU A 714 14.05 -14.20 -36.61
C LEU A 714 13.51 -15.42 -35.85
N SER A 715 12.94 -16.38 -36.57
CA SER A 715 12.39 -17.62 -35.99
C SER A 715 13.48 -18.47 -35.34
N GLN A 716 14.65 -18.56 -35.96
CA GLN A 716 15.80 -19.27 -35.41
C GLN A 716 16.35 -18.59 -34.15
N LYS A 717 16.53 -17.26 -34.16
CA LYS A 717 16.97 -16.51 -32.97
C LYS A 717 16.01 -16.65 -31.79
N ILE A 718 14.69 -16.68 -32.02
CA ILE A 718 13.70 -16.84 -30.95
C ILE A 718 13.76 -18.23 -30.31
N LYS A 719 14.05 -19.27 -31.10
CA LYS A 719 14.30 -20.63 -30.62
C LYS A 719 15.59 -20.73 -29.80
N ASP A 720 16.64 -20.03 -30.23
CA ASP A 720 17.96 -20.04 -29.61
C ASP A 720 18.05 -19.14 -28.36
N MET A 721 17.06 -18.26 -28.13
CA MET A 721 17.02 -17.42 -26.93
C MET A 721 16.95 -18.26 -25.65
N PRO A 722 17.88 -18.09 -24.70
CA PRO A 722 17.89 -18.83 -23.45
C PRO A 722 16.60 -18.53 -22.67
N LYS A 723 15.82 -19.58 -22.37
CA LYS A 723 14.40 -19.41 -22.05
C LYS A 723 14.07 -18.53 -20.84
N ASN A 724 14.96 -18.29 -19.86
CA ASN A 724 14.68 -17.38 -18.72
C ASN A 724 15.92 -17.01 -17.84
N ALA A 725 17.03 -17.75 -17.91
CA ALA A 725 18.08 -17.69 -16.89
C ALA A 725 18.81 -16.33 -16.77
N MET A 726 19.08 -15.64 -17.88
CA MET A 726 19.74 -14.32 -17.85
C MET A 726 18.77 -13.23 -17.38
N HIS A 727 17.51 -13.27 -17.83
CA HIS A 727 16.48 -12.34 -17.38
C HIS A 727 16.22 -12.45 -15.88
N ASP A 728 16.15 -13.67 -15.34
CA ASP A 728 15.99 -13.89 -13.90
C ASP A 728 17.21 -13.39 -13.10
N ALA A 729 18.43 -13.52 -13.64
CA ALA A 729 19.63 -13.00 -13.00
C ALA A 729 19.67 -11.47 -12.90
N TRP A 730 19.34 -10.78 -13.99
CA TRP A 730 19.19 -9.33 -14.01
C TRP A 730 18.15 -8.87 -12.96
N ARG A 731 17.01 -9.56 -12.88
CA ARG A 731 15.96 -9.26 -11.89
C ARG A 731 16.37 -9.58 -10.45
N LEU A 732 17.16 -10.63 -10.23
CA LEU A 732 17.75 -10.92 -8.92
C LEU A 732 18.64 -9.76 -8.46
N TRP A 733 19.52 -9.25 -9.32
CA TRP A 733 20.36 -8.10 -8.98
C TRP A 733 19.55 -6.84 -8.73
N ASP A 734 18.51 -6.58 -9.54
CA ASP A 734 17.61 -5.45 -9.29
C ASP A 734 16.90 -5.56 -7.93
N ALA A 735 16.48 -6.77 -7.54
CA ALA A 735 15.91 -7.02 -6.21
C ALA A 735 16.93 -6.73 -5.09
N VAL A 736 18.17 -7.23 -5.20
CA VAL A 736 19.23 -6.96 -4.21
C VAL A 736 19.53 -5.46 -4.11
N ILE A 737 19.66 -4.76 -5.24
CA ILE A 737 19.96 -3.31 -5.28
C ILE A 737 18.85 -2.50 -4.59
N ARG A 738 17.58 -2.84 -4.81
CA ARG A 738 16.45 -2.16 -4.16
C ARG A 738 16.49 -2.25 -2.64
N GLU A 739 17.11 -3.30 -2.09
CA GLU A 739 17.20 -3.56 -0.65
C GLU A 739 18.52 -3.07 -0.02
N TYR A 740 19.59 -2.92 -0.81
CA TYR A 740 20.95 -2.69 -0.31
C TYR A 740 21.08 -1.42 0.56
N GLY A 741 20.39 -0.34 0.18
CA GLY A 741 20.41 0.95 0.90
C GLY A 741 19.53 1.02 2.15
N VAL A 742 18.75 -0.02 2.44
CA VAL A 742 17.83 -0.03 3.58
C VAL A 742 18.58 -0.31 4.89
N LYS A 743 18.23 0.37 5.98
CA LYS A 743 18.85 0.21 7.31
C LYS A 743 18.45 -1.10 8.01
N ARG A 744 18.78 -2.23 7.39
CA ARG A 744 18.61 -3.58 7.96
C ARG A 744 19.75 -4.51 7.58
N ASP A 745 19.88 -5.61 8.32
CA ASP A 745 20.96 -6.60 8.17
C ASP A 745 20.61 -7.75 7.22
N ASN A 746 19.32 -8.06 7.07
CA ASN A 746 18.84 -9.21 6.33
C ASN A 746 18.21 -8.79 5.01
N LEU A 747 18.26 -9.63 3.98
CA LEU A 747 17.42 -9.50 2.79
C LEU A 747 15.98 -9.92 3.11
N MET A 748 15.00 -9.25 2.50
CA MET A 748 13.58 -9.43 2.73
C MET A 748 12.87 -10.03 1.53
N ALA A 749 13.18 -9.60 0.29
CA ALA A 749 12.54 -10.12 -0.91
C ALA A 749 13.39 -11.18 -1.63
N VAL A 750 14.63 -11.40 -1.18
CA VAL A 750 15.56 -12.41 -1.70
C VAL A 750 15.88 -13.44 -0.61
N HIS A 751 15.75 -14.73 -0.94
CA HIS A 751 15.94 -15.84 -0.01
C HIS A 751 16.74 -16.98 -0.61
N TYR A 752 17.58 -17.58 0.19
CA TYR A 752 18.22 -18.86 -0.11
C TYR A 752 17.34 -20.03 0.33
N ILE A 753 17.10 -20.97 -0.57
CA ILE A 753 16.41 -22.24 -0.29
C ILE A 753 17.45 -23.37 -0.34
N PRO A 754 17.75 -24.01 0.81
CA PRO A 754 18.73 -25.09 0.90
C PRO A 754 18.26 -26.39 0.22
N ASN A 755 19.17 -27.36 0.07
CA ASN A 755 19.06 -28.58 -0.75
C ASN A 755 18.05 -29.64 -0.27
N HIS A 756 16.94 -29.24 0.37
CA HIS A 756 15.92 -30.15 0.90
C HIS A 756 14.51 -29.58 0.66
N ASP A 757 13.60 -30.37 0.11
CA ASP A 757 12.18 -30.02 0.10
C ASP A 757 11.54 -30.16 1.50
N SER A 758 10.27 -29.78 1.63
CA SER A 758 9.51 -29.91 2.88
C SER A 758 9.38 -31.36 3.40
N ASN A 759 9.78 -32.36 2.62
CA ASN A 759 9.76 -33.78 2.98
C ASN A 759 11.18 -34.35 3.18
N GLY A 760 12.23 -33.51 3.17
CA GLY A 760 13.62 -33.91 3.33
C GLY A 760 14.28 -34.53 2.08
N LEU A 761 13.57 -34.58 0.93
CA LEU A 761 14.15 -35.04 -0.33
C LEU A 761 15.14 -34.02 -0.88
N ARG A 762 16.29 -34.50 -1.38
CA ARG A 762 17.31 -33.65 -1.99
C ARG A 762 16.77 -32.98 -3.26
N VAL A 763 16.67 -31.65 -3.24
CA VAL A 763 16.31 -30.81 -4.39
C VAL A 763 17.42 -29.78 -4.56
N ALA A 764 17.80 -29.43 -5.79
CA ALA A 764 18.88 -28.48 -6.04
C ALA A 764 18.76 -27.19 -5.20
N GLU A 765 19.88 -26.61 -4.76
CA GLU A 765 19.87 -25.33 -4.04
C GLU A 765 19.35 -24.21 -4.95
N HIS A 766 18.47 -23.35 -4.44
CA HIS A 766 17.88 -22.25 -5.21
C HIS A 766 17.95 -20.91 -4.48
N ILE A 767 18.02 -19.82 -5.24
CA ILE A 767 17.74 -18.46 -4.77
C ILE A 767 16.36 -18.08 -5.26
N GLN A 768 15.43 -17.89 -4.33
CA GLN A 768 14.09 -17.38 -4.61
C GLN A 768 14.07 -15.88 -4.37
N PHE A 769 13.41 -15.14 -5.25
CA PHE A 769 13.23 -13.72 -5.09
C PHE A 769 11.86 -13.25 -5.56
N HIS A 770 11.38 -12.19 -4.93
CA HIS A 770 10.06 -11.61 -5.13
C HIS A 770 10.23 -10.17 -5.61
N TYR A 771 9.52 -9.78 -6.67
CA TYR A 771 9.58 -8.41 -7.17
C TYR A 771 8.25 -7.97 -7.73
N LYS A 772 8.07 -6.64 -7.75
CA LYS A 772 6.98 -5.96 -8.43
C LYS A 772 7.53 -5.31 -9.71
N ASP A 773 6.90 -5.60 -10.83
CA ASP A 773 7.10 -4.88 -12.08
C ASP A 773 6.70 -3.41 -11.95
N GLU A 774 7.34 -2.57 -12.74
CA GLU A 774 7.12 -1.13 -12.67
C GLU A 774 5.90 -0.75 -13.50
N TYR A 775 5.07 0.13 -12.95
CA TYR A 775 3.86 0.64 -13.60
C TYR A 775 4.24 1.79 -14.52
N VAL A 776 5.00 1.47 -15.56
CA VAL A 776 5.67 2.44 -16.46
C VAL A 776 4.71 3.44 -17.09
N ARG A 777 3.43 3.09 -17.30
CA ARG A 777 2.41 4.00 -17.84
C ARG A 777 2.02 5.12 -16.87
N THR A 778 2.16 4.90 -15.57
CA THR A 778 1.82 5.90 -14.52
C THR A 778 2.98 6.86 -14.20
N ARG A 779 4.14 6.69 -14.86
CA ARG A 779 5.31 7.53 -14.63
C ARG A 779 5.16 8.87 -15.34
N GLY A 780 5.13 9.95 -14.56
CA GLY A 780 4.97 11.31 -15.08
C GLY A 780 3.60 11.51 -15.72
N ALA A 781 2.56 10.83 -15.23
CA ALA A 781 1.18 11.00 -15.63
C ALA A 781 0.29 11.10 -14.39
N ALA A 782 -0.67 12.04 -14.40
CA ALA A 782 -1.67 12.11 -13.35
C ALA A 782 -2.47 10.81 -13.33
N THR A 783 -2.58 10.15 -12.18
CA THR A 783 -3.14 8.79 -12.08
C THR A 783 -4.36 8.77 -11.18
N LEU A 784 -5.50 8.34 -11.71
CA LEU A 784 -6.74 8.11 -10.97
C LEU A 784 -7.03 6.61 -10.89
N VAL A 785 -7.18 6.08 -9.68
CA VAL A 785 -7.47 4.67 -9.42
C VAL A 785 -8.91 4.53 -8.92
N LEU A 786 -9.77 3.95 -9.76
CA LEU A 786 -11.22 3.81 -9.60
C LEU A 786 -11.64 2.37 -9.27
N ASP A 787 -10.83 1.62 -8.53
CA ASP A 787 -11.25 0.30 -8.08
C ASP A 787 -11.05 0.12 -6.58
N ALA A 788 -12.15 -0.26 -5.93
CA ALA A 788 -12.36 -0.10 -4.51
C ALA A 788 -12.22 -1.43 -3.79
N ASP A 789 -10.97 -1.78 -3.56
CA ASP A 789 -10.56 -2.89 -2.70
C ASP A 789 -9.11 -2.75 -2.22
N GLY A 790 -8.27 -1.98 -2.93
CA GLY A 790 -6.95 -1.62 -2.45
C GLY A 790 -7.02 -0.79 -1.17
N THR A 791 -6.40 -1.27 -0.09
CA THR A 791 -6.18 -0.47 1.12
C THR A 791 -5.22 0.68 0.81
N PRO A 792 -5.27 1.81 1.53
CA PRO A 792 -4.31 2.91 1.35
C PRO A 792 -2.85 2.45 1.40
N THR A 793 -2.55 1.48 2.27
CA THR A 793 -1.23 0.84 2.40
C THR A 793 -0.78 0.18 1.10
N LEU A 794 -1.64 -0.65 0.48
CA LEU A 794 -1.30 -1.32 -0.77
C LEU A 794 -1.25 -0.34 -1.94
N GLY A 795 -2.18 0.61 -2.01
CA GLY A 795 -2.18 1.60 -3.09
C GLY A 795 -0.91 2.46 -3.09
N ARG A 796 -0.43 2.90 -1.92
CA ARG A 796 0.86 3.62 -1.81
C ARG A 796 2.05 2.76 -2.20
N ALA A 797 2.06 1.48 -1.82
CA ALA A 797 3.10 0.54 -2.25
C ALA A 797 3.10 0.28 -3.78
N ILE A 798 1.94 0.34 -4.43
CA ILE A 798 1.80 0.12 -5.87
C ILE A 798 2.16 1.38 -6.67
N TYR A 799 1.50 2.50 -6.38
CA TYR A 799 1.51 3.71 -7.21
C TYR A 799 2.49 4.79 -6.71
N GLY A 800 3.00 4.63 -5.50
CA GLY A 800 4.00 5.51 -4.87
C GLY A 800 3.49 6.17 -3.58
N PRO A 801 4.41 6.62 -2.71
CA PRO A 801 4.07 7.15 -1.38
C PRO A 801 3.21 8.42 -1.41
N GLY A 802 3.29 9.22 -2.49
CA GLY A 802 2.48 10.44 -2.68
C GLY A 802 1.05 10.20 -3.16
N MET A 803 0.56 8.95 -3.14
CA MET A 803 -0.81 8.65 -3.53
C MET A 803 -1.79 9.00 -2.41
N VAL A 804 -2.82 9.78 -2.74
CA VAL A 804 -3.92 10.18 -1.85
C VAL A 804 -5.04 9.15 -1.97
N THR A 805 -5.67 8.76 -0.86
CA THR A 805 -6.80 7.82 -0.87
C THR A 805 -8.03 8.45 -0.22
N HIS A 806 -9.11 8.62 -0.98
CA HIS A 806 -10.43 8.96 -0.45
C HIS A 806 -11.24 7.67 -0.24
N THR A 807 -11.72 7.43 0.98
CA THR A 807 -12.52 6.25 1.29
C THR A 807 -13.97 6.68 1.51
N ILE A 808 -14.87 6.25 0.63
CA ILE A 808 -16.29 6.60 0.71
C ILE A 808 -17.08 5.35 1.08
N ASN A 809 -17.46 5.26 2.34
CA ASN A 809 -18.32 4.19 2.84
C ASN A 809 -19.76 4.50 2.45
N ALA A 810 -20.48 3.50 1.93
CA ALA A 810 -21.91 3.62 1.65
C ALA A 810 -22.67 2.50 2.37
N ALA A 811 -23.82 2.84 2.96
CA ALA A 811 -24.71 1.86 3.57
C ALA A 811 -25.29 0.94 2.49
N ARG A 812 -25.16 -0.38 2.69
CA ARG A 812 -25.76 -1.40 1.82
C ARG A 812 -27.17 -1.69 2.29
N VAL A 813 -28.16 -1.50 1.42
CA VAL A 813 -29.56 -1.80 1.72
C VAL A 813 -29.82 -3.28 1.44
N ALA A 814 -29.56 -4.11 2.46
CA ALA A 814 -29.69 -5.55 2.38
C ALA A 814 -30.15 -6.20 3.69
N ARG A 815 -30.80 -7.35 3.56
CA ARG A 815 -31.02 -8.33 4.63
C ARG A 815 -29.92 -9.38 4.55
N VAL A 816 -29.10 -9.48 5.59
CA VAL A 816 -27.88 -10.29 5.61
C VAL A 816 -28.05 -11.49 6.53
N TYR A 817 -27.94 -12.68 5.95
CA TYR A 817 -27.99 -13.97 6.62
C TYR A 817 -26.59 -14.59 6.61
N GLN A 818 -26.01 -14.88 7.77
CA GLN A 818 -24.64 -15.41 7.84
C GLN A 818 -24.52 -16.69 8.66
N CYS A 819 -23.79 -17.68 8.11
CA CYS A 819 -23.41 -18.88 8.83
C CYS A 819 -22.09 -18.69 9.59
N THR A 820 -22.09 -18.99 10.89
CA THR A 820 -20.91 -18.80 11.76
C THR A 820 -20.13 -20.08 12.06
N LYS A 821 -20.73 -21.25 11.82
CA LYS A 821 -20.15 -22.57 12.17
C LYS A 821 -19.29 -23.20 11.08
N THR A 822 -19.17 -22.55 9.90
CA THR A 822 -18.48 -23.13 8.74
C THR A 822 -17.62 -22.07 8.07
N GLU A 823 -16.47 -22.50 7.54
CA GLU A 823 -15.70 -21.70 6.59
C GLU A 823 -16.07 -22.03 5.15
N ALA A 824 -16.77 -23.17 4.94
CA ALA A 824 -16.98 -23.81 3.65
C ALA A 824 -15.69 -23.84 2.79
N GLY A 825 -14.59 -24.30 3.39
CA GLY A 825 -13.29 -24.31 2.73
C GLY A 825 -13.24 -25.22 1.49
N ASN A 826 -12.42 -24.86 0.51
CA ASN A 826 -12.28 -25.57 -0.77
C ASN A 826 -12.04 -27.07 -0.62
N LYS A 827 -11.16 -27.47 0.30
CA LYS A 827 -10.86 -28.88 0.58
C LYS A 827 -12.12 -29.67 0.94
N TYR A 828 -12.95 -29.12 1.82
CA TYR A 828 -14.21 -29.73 2.22
C TYR A 828 -15.22 -29.78 1.06
N LEU A 829 -15.43 -28.66 0.35
CA LEU A 829 -16.37 -28.58 -0.77
C LEU A 829 -15.98 -29.49 -1.95
N LEU A 830 -14.68 -29.64 -2.21
CA LEU A 830 -14.14 -30.50 -3.26
C LEU A 830 -14.06 -31.98 -2.82
N GLY A 831 -14.22 -32.29 -1.53
CA GLY A 831 -14.01 -33.64 -0.98
C GLY A 831 -12.54 -34.07 -1.02
N GLU A 832 -11.62 -33.11 -0.93
CA GLU A 832 -10.16 -33.30 -0.93
C GLU A 832 -9.64 -33.16 0.51
N GLY A 833 -9.30 -34.26 1.16
CA GLY A 833 -8.68 -34.23 2.49
C GLY A 833 -7.17 -34.41 2.50
N GLU A 834 -6.59 -34.51 3.69
CA GLU A 834 -5.17 -34.81 3.88
C GLU A 834 -4.78 -36.13 3.20
N LYS A 835 -3.51 -36.22 2.78
CA LYS A 835 -2.92 -37.46 2.29
C LYS A 835 -3.02 -38.51 3.40
N THR A 836 -3.99 -39.42 3.26
CA THR A 836 -4.20 -40.53 4.18
C THR A 836 -4.10 -41.84 3.40
N ASP A 837 -3.44 -42.83 4.00
CA ASP A 837 -3.34 -44.17 3.43
C ASP A 837 -4.65 -44.96 3.55
N SER A 838 -5.63 -44.45 4.32
CA SER A 838 -6.94 -45.07 4.49
C SER A 838 -7.88 -44.72 3.34
N GLU A 839 -8.20 -45.74 2.54
CA GLU A 839 -9.14 -45.60 1.42
C GLU A 839 -10.57 -45.25 1.89
N ASP A 840 -10.99 -45.74 3.06
CA ASP A 840 -12.30 -45.44 3.64
C ASP A 840 -12.45 -43.96 4.01
N ARG A 841 -11.37 -43.34 4.53
CA ARG A 841 -11.36 -41.90 4.83
C ARG A 841 -11.47 -41.07 3.56
N LYS A 842 -10.79 -41.46 2.47
CA LYS A 842 -10.93 -40.78 1.17
C LYS A 842 -12.35 -40.88 0.63
N ILE A 843 -12.96 -42.06 0.71
CA ILE A 843 -14.35 -42.28 0.29
C ILE A 843 -15.33 -41.45 1.12
N ALA A 844 -15.13 -41.35 2.44
CA ALA A 844 -15.95 -40.52 3.31
C ALA A 844 -15.83 -39.02 2.98
N GLN A 845 -14.62 -38.53 2.74
CA GLN A 845 -14.37 -37.14 2.33
C GLN A 845 -15.02 -36.80 0.98
N GLN A 846 -14.90 -37.69 -0.01
CA GLN A 846 -15.56 -37.51 -1.31
C GLN A 846 -17.08 -37.46 -1.19
N LYS A 847 -17.70 -38.31 -0.35
CA LYS A 847 -19.15 -38.27 -0.08
C LYS A 847 -19.55 -36.97 0.61
N ALA A 848 -18.78 -36.52 1.61
CA ALA A 848 -19.05 -35.29 2.31
C ALA A 848 -18.99 -34.07 1.37
N GLY A 849 -17.98 -34.00 0.49
CA GLY A 849 -17.89 -32.95 -0.52
C GLY A 849 -19.02 -32.99 -1.55
N LEU A 850 -19.45 -34.18 -1.99
CA LEU A 850 -20.64 -34.31 -2.86
C LEU A 850 -21.93 -33.85 -2.18
N SER A 851 -22.13 -34.23 -0.91
CA SER A 851 -23.28 -33.78 -0.11
C SER A 851 -23.28 -32.27 0.09
N ALA A 852 -22.13 -31.66 0.40
CA ALA A 852 -21.98 -30.21 0.51
C ALA A 852 -22.38 -29.48 -0.79
N ARG A 853 -21.98 -30.01 -1.95
CA ARG A 853 -22.31 -29.44 -3.26
C ARG A 853 -23.79 -29.56 -3.62
N ARG A 854 -24.42 -30.69 -3.31
CA ARG A 854 -25.89 -30.83 -3.43
C ARG A 854 -26.64 -29.88 -2.50
N ARG A 855 -26.10 -29.64 -1.30
CA ARG A 855 -26.70 -28.70 -0.35
C ARG A 855 -26.64 -27.26 -0.87
N ILE A 856 -25.60 -26.87 -1.61
CA ILE A 856 -25.54 -25.55 -2.27
C ILE A 856 -26.71 -25.40 -3.25
N GLU A 857 -26.97 -26.40 -4.10
CA GLU A 857 -28.12 -26.38 -5.02
C GLU A 857 -29.45 -26.28 -4.27
N SER A 858 -29.66 -27.12 -3.25
CA SER A 858 -30.89 -27.10 -2.45
C SER A 858 -31.11 -25.77 -1.74
N LEU A 859 -30.06 -25.20 -1.15
CA LEU A 859 -30.13 -23.90 -0.48
C LEU A 859 -30.42 -22.77 -1.49
N SER A 860 -29.85 -22.84 -2.69
CA SER A 860 -30.11 -21.86 -3.74
C SER A 860 -31.60 -21.84 -4.14
N LYS A 861 -32.21 -23.03 -4.26
CA LYS A 861 -33.65 -23.17 -4.52
C LYS A 861 -34.52 -22.70 -3.34
N GLU A 862 -34.12 -23.01 -2.10
CA GLU A 862 -34.80 -22.53 -0.89
C GLU A 862 -34.82 -20.99 -0.84
N ILE A 863 -33.70 -20.34 -1.15
CA ILE A 863 -33.58 -18.88 -1.21
C ILE A 863 -34.48 -18.31 -2.30
N GLN A 864 -34.45 -18.90 -3.50
CA GLN A 864 -35.29 -18.47 -4.62
C GLN A 864 -36.78 -18.52 -4.26
N VAL A 865 -37.25 -19.65 -3.71
CA VAL A 865 -38.66 -19.82 -3.30
C VAL A 865 -39.03 -18.85 -2.19
N ARG A 866 -38.16 -18.64 -1.20
CA ARG A 866 -38.43 -17.74 -0.07
C ARG A 866 -38.66 -16.30 -0.53
N HIS A 867 -37.99 -15.88 -1.59
CA HIS A 867 -38.00 -14.50 -2.07
C HIS A 867 -38.67 -14.34 -3.43
N ALA A 868 -39.45 -15.34 -3.87
CA ALA A 868 -40.18 -15.30 -5.13
C ALA A 868 -41.21 -14.16 -5.19
N ASP A 869 -41.84 -13.86 -4.05
CA ASP A 869 -42.89 -12.83 -3.93
C ASP A 869 -42.35 -11.44 -3.53
N ASP A 870 -41.04 -11.31 -3.26
CA ASP A 870 -40.43 -10.03 -2.84
C ASP A 870 -40.15 -9.07 -4.03
N GLY A 871 -40.65 -9.39 -5.23
CA GLY A 871 -40.39 -8.68 -6.49
C GLY A 871 -41.47 -7.68 -6.89
N ASP A 872 -41.07 -6.60 -7.56
CA ASP A 872 -41.91 -5.53 -8.14
C ASP A 872 -42.31 -5.79 -9.62
N GLY A 873 -42.34 -7.06 -10.05
CA GLY A 873 -42.69 -7.47 -11.41
C GLY A 873 -41.51 -7.47 -12.41
N GLU A 874 -40.43 -6.73 -12.13
CA GLU A 874 -39.18 -6.72 -12.92
C GLU A 874 -37.99 -7.44 -12.23
N ASN A 875 -37.98 -7.52 -10.89
CA ASN A 875 -36.97 -8.27 -10.12
C ASN A 875 -37.51 -9.66 -9.76
N THR A 876 -37.15 -10.65 -10.58
CA THR A 876 -37.44 -12.07 -10.37
C THR A 876 -36.73 -12.57 -9.10
N GLY A 877 -37.26 -13.61 -8.44
CA GLY A 877 -36.66 -14.24 -7.25
C GLY A 877 -35.28 -14.87 -7.48
N ASP A 878 -34.58 -14.49 -8.55
CA ASP A 878 -33.36 -15.06 -9.06
C ASP A 878 -32.20 -14.92 -8.09
N VAL A 879 -31.35 -15.95 -8.10
CA VAL A 879 -30.27 -16.14 -7.15
C VAL A 879 -28.96 -16.28 -7.90
N VAL A 880 -28.00 -15.43 -7.59
CA VAL A 880 -26.62 -15.61 -8.04
C VAL A 880 -25.79 -16.29 -6.94
N VAL A 881 -25.17 -17.42 -7.27
CA VAL A 881 -24.32 -18.20 -6.37
C VAL A 881 -22.86 -17.91 -6.71
N MET A 882 -22.15 -17.28 -5.78
CA MET A 882 -20.74 -16.91 -5.90
C MET A 882 -19.86 -17.84 -5.07
N MET A 883 -18.92 -18.51 -5.72
CA MET A 883 -18.09 -19.53 -5.08
C MET A 883 -16.67 -19.62 -5.70
N PRO A 884 -15.75 -20.42 -5.14
CA PRO A 884 -14.43 -20.61 -5.75
C PRO A 884 -14.53 -21.33 -7.10
N LYS A 885 -13.74 -20.91 -8.10
CA LYS A 885 -13.79 -21.44 -9.48
C LYS A 885 -13.76 -22.97 -9.55
N LYS A 886 -12.83 -23.59 -8.80
CA LYS A 886 -12.71 -25.06 -8.74
C LYS A 886 -13.98 -25.73 -8.22
N VAL A 887 -14.71 -25.10 -7.30
CA VAL A 887 -15.96 -25.64 -6.75
C VAL A 887 -17.06 -25.52 -7.79
N ARG A 888 -17.22 -24.35 -8.42
CA ARG A 888 -18.18 -24.10 -9.51
C ARG A 888 -18.02 -25.10 -10.65
N ASP A 889 -16.79 -25.27 -11.14
CA ASP A 889 -16.50 -26.20 -12.24
C ASP A 889 -16.82 -27.64 -11.85
N LYS A 890 -16.62 -28.01 -10.58
CA LYS A 890 -16.94 -29.34 -10.08
C LYS A 890 -18.44 -29.56 -9.88
N ILE A 891 -19.19 -28.53 -9.48
CA ILE A 891 -20.66 -28.56 -9.40
C ILE A 891 -21.27 -28.75 -10.79
N ALA A 892 -20.80 -27.98 -11.77
CA ALA A 892 -21.28 -28.06 -13.16
C ALA A 892 -21.15 -29.45 -13.79
N VAL A 893 -20.20 -30.28 -13.31
CA VAL A 893 -19.98 -31.65 -13.79
C VAL A 893 -20.78 -32.69 -12.99
N GLU A 894 -21.03 -32.46 -11.70
CA GLU A 894 -21.57 -33.48 -10.78
C GLU A 894 -23.04 -33.30 -10.40
N THR A 895 -23.64 -32.19 -10.81
CA THR A 895 -25.06 -31.86 -10.57
C THR A 895 -25.78 -31.65 -11.90
N ASP A 896 -27.10 -31.59 -11.87
CA ASP A 896 -27.93 -31.42 -13.07
C ASP A 896 -27.88 -29.97 -13.65
N GLY A 897 -26.96 -29.14 -13.14
CA GLY A 897 -26.86 -27.72 -13.44
C GLY A 897 -27.73 -26.86 -12.53
N PRO A 898 -27.54 -25.53 -12.55
CA PRO A 898 -28.44 -24.63 -11.82
C PRO A 898 -29.86 -24.78 -12.35
N GLY A 899 -30.85 -24.69 -11.45
CA GLY A 899 -32.26 -24.60 -11.86
C GLY A 899 -32.58 -23.25 -12.52
N ASP A 900 -33.74 -23.15 -13.17
CA ASP A 900 -34.21 -21.89 -13.78
C ASP A 900 -34.19 -20.75 -12.75
N GLY A 901 -33.66 -19.58 -13.13
CA GLY A 901 -33.49 -18.42 -12.25
C GLY A 901 -32.35 -18.51 -11.23
N ILE A 902 -31.49 -19.52 -11.33
CA ILE A 902 -30.26 -19.63 -10.52
C ILE A 902 -29.06 -19.54 -11.45
N GLU A 903 -28.08 -18.72 -11.07
CA GLU A 903 -26.83 -18.59 -11.84
C GLU A 903 -25.60 -18.85 -10.99
N HIS A 904 -24.66 -19.62 -11.54
CA HIS A 904 -23.39 -19.94 -10.89
C HIS A 904 -22.24 -19.12 -11.48
N ASN A 905 -21.61 -18.32 -10.62
CA ASN A 905 -20.39 -17.60 -10.96
C ASN A 905 -19.30 -17.85 -9.91
N HIS A 906 -18.12 -17.28 -10.11
CA HIS A 906 -16.98 -17.53 -9.25
C HIS A 906 -16.16 -16.28 -8.89
N PHE A 907 -15.49 -16.36 -7.75
CA PHE A 907 -14.50 -15.36 -7.33
C PHE A 907 -13.43 -15.18 -8.43
N GLY A 908 -13.05 -13.95 -8.72
CA GLY A 908 -12.19 -13.56 -9.84
C GLY A 908 -12.91 -13.33 -11.18
N ASN A 909 -14.21 -13.64 -11.29
CA ASN A 909 -15.04 -13.36 -12.48
C ASN A 909 -16.27 -12.49 -12.12
N VAL A 910 -16.10 -11.59 -11.15
CA VAL A 910 -17.15 -10.66 -10.69
C VAL A 910 -17.02 -9.26 -11.30
N ARG A 911 -15.85 -8.91 -11.85
CA ARG A 911 -15.55 -7.55 -12.33
C ARG A 911 -16.09 -7.33 -13.73
N GLY A 912 -16.67 -6.16 -13.97
CA GLY A 912 -17.25 -5.78 -15.26
C GLY A 912 -18.52 -6.52 -15.68
N ASN A 913 -19.08 -7.36 -14.80
CA ASN A 913 -20.34 -8.04 -15.04
C ASN A 913 -21.51 -7.28 -14.37
N ASN A 914 -22.49 -6.85 -15.18
CA ASN A 914 -23.74 -6.21 -14.74
C ASN A 914 -24.96 -7.16 -14.83
N GLU A 915 -24.76 -8.42 -15.22
CA GLU A 915 -25.82 -9.42 -15.41
C GLU A 915 -26.67 -9.64 -14.13
N TYR A 916 -26.11 -9.36 -12.95
CA TYR A 916 -26.76 -9.60 -11.66
C TYR A 916 -27.41 -8.36 -11.03
N GLU A 917 -27.51 -7.24 -11.75
CA GLU A 917 -28.09 -6.00 -11.20
C GLU A 917 -29.57 -6.16 -10.81
N THR A 918 -30.32 -6.94 -11.59
CA THR A 918 -31.75 -7.23 -11.40
C THR A 918 -32.01 -8.39 -10.44
N PHE A 919 -30.97 -9.13 -10.03
CA PHE A 919 -31.15 -10.30 -9.17
C PHE A 919 -31.57 -9.86 -7.77
N LYS A 920 -32.45 -10.61 -7.12
CA LYS A 920 -32.93 -10.28 -5.77
C LYS A 920 -32.01 -10.79 -4.66
N SER A 921 -31.35 -11.92 -4.91
CA SER A 921 -30.60 -12.66 -3.89
C SER A 921 -29.20 -13.06 -4.35
N VAL A 922 -28.25 -13.06 -3.42
CA VAL A 922 -26.88 -13.56 -3.63
C VAL A 922 -26.53 -14.58 -2.55
N LEU A 923 -25.98 -15.72 -2.98
CA LEU A 923 -25.45 -16.76 -2.11
C LEU A 923 -23.93 -16.82 -2.24
N ILE A 924 -23.21 -16.37 -1.23
CA ILE A 924 -21.75 -16.47 -1.11
C ILE A 924 -21.39 -17.80 -0.45
N VAL A 925 -20.63 -18.65 -1.14
CA VAL A 925 -20.18 -19.94 -0.62
C VAL A 925 -18.67 -19.94 -0.41
N GLY A 926 -18.24 -20.07 0.84
CA GLY A 926 -16.83 -20.12 1.22
C GLY A 926 -16.12 -18.78 1.08
N ARG A 927 -14.81 -18.83 0.86
CA ARG A 927 -13.95 -17.65 0.73
C ARG A 927 -12.72 -17.92 -0.12
N ASN A 928 -12.18 -16.89 -0.77
CA ASN A 928 -10.86 -16.98 -1.40
C ASN A 928 -9.78 -16.90 -0.31
N GLN A 929 -9.26 -18.04 0.16
CA GLN A 929 -8.22 -18.11 1.19
C GLN A 929 -6.84 -18.33 0.54
N PRO A 930 -6.00 -17.29 0.40
CA PRO A 930 -4.64 -17.46 -0.10
C PRO A 930 -3.79 -18.25 0.89
N ARG A 931 -2.72 -18.89 0.39
CA ARG A 931 -1.74 -19.53 1.28
C ARG A 931 -0.91 -18.45 1.96
N VAL A 932 -0.50 -18.69 3.21
CA VAL A 932 0.35 -17.76 3.98
C VAL A 932 1.61 -17.39 3.21
N ASP A 933 2.20 -18.34 2.49
CA ASP A 933 3.41 -18.08 1.69
C ASP A 933 3.16 -17.14 0.52
N ASP A 934 1.99 -17.22 -0.10
CA ASP A 934 1.61 -16.33 -1.21
C ASP A 934 1.37 -14.90 -0.68
N ILE A 935 0.79 -14.77 0.52
CA ILE A 935 0.59 -13.48 1.21
C ILE A 935 1.93 -12.84 1.56
N VAL A 936 2.82 -13.60 2.18
CA VAL A 936 4.15 -13.11 2.59
C VAL A 936 5.01 -12.79 1.38
N ALA A 937 5.00 -13.61 0.33
CA ALA A 937 5.71 -13.35 -0.93
C ALA A 937 5.22 -12.05 -1.59
N THR A 938 3.90 -11.85 -1.64
CA THR A 938 3.29 -10.62 -2.15
C THR A 938 3.73 -9.41 -1.34
N THR A 939 3.67 -9.50 -0.01
CA THR A 939 4.05 -8.41 0.90
C THR A 939 5.53 -8.07 0.74
N LYS A 940 6.42 -9.07 0.68
CA LYS A 940 7.87 -8.85 0.47
C LYS A 940 8.19 -8.16 -0.85
N ALA A 941 7.49 -8.50 -1.93
CA ALA A 941 7.68 -7.85 -3.23
C ALA A 941 7.24 -6.38 -3.24
N LEU A 942 6.22 -6.03 -2.45
CA LEU A 942 5.68 -4.66 -2.36
C LEU A 942 6.53 -3.77 -1.45
N PHE A 943 6.91 -4.30 -0.29
CA PHE A 943 7.49 -3.55 0.81
C PHE A 943 9.01 -3.73 0.91
N CYS A 944 9.69 -4.22 -0.14
CA CYS A 944 11.12 -4.54 -0.10
C CYS A 944 12.04 -3.39 0.35
N ARG A 945 11.56 -2.14 0.36
CA ARG A 945 12.30 -0.96 0.80
C ARG A 945 12.09 -0.58 2.26
N ASP A 946 11.20 -1.27 2.97
CA ASP A 946 10.93 -1.01 4.39
C ASP A 946 12.07 -1.52 5.27
N GLU A 947 12.33 -0.80 6.36
CA GLU A 947 13.34 -1.17 7.36
C GLU A 947 12.90 -2.41 8.17
N LEU A 948 11.61 -2.52 8.47
CA LEU A 948 11.04 -3.64 9.21
C LEU A 948 10.76 -4.84 8.31
N LEU A 949 11.32 -6.00 8.69
CA LEU A 949 11.09 -7.27 8.01
C LEU A 949 9.63 -7.70 8.09
N VAL A 950 9.13 -8.33 7.03
CA VAL A 950 7.79 -8.92 6.99
C VAL A 950 7.69 -10.14 7.88
N SER A 951 6.75 -10.14 8.82
CA SER A 951 6.45 -11.29 9.66
C SER A 951 5.49 -12.28 8.96
N ARG A 952 5.81 -13.57 9.06
CA ARG A 952 4.98 -14.69 8.58
C ARG A 952 4.00 -15.20 9.65
N VAL A 953 4.03 -14.62 10.85
CA VAL A 953 3.21 -15.08 11.97
C VAL A 953 1.74 -14.77 11.69
N HIS A 954 0.92 -15.80 11.81
CA HIS A 954 -0.53 -15.75 11.65
C HIS A 954 -1.17 -16.53 12.79
N ASP A 955 -2.39 -16.15 13.14
CA ASP A 955 -3.14 -16.80 14.21
C ASP A 955 -4.64 -16.90 13.86
N TRP A 956 -5.33 -17.82 14.52
CA TRP A 956 -6.76 -18.04 14.43
C TRP A 956 -7.44 -17.32 15.59
N VAL A 957 -7.65 -16.03 15.41
CA VAL A 957 -8.10 -15.13 16.48
C VAL A 957 -9.60 -15.27 16.68
N GLU A 958 -10.02 -15.48 17.93
CA GLU A 958 -11.44 -15.43 18.29
C GLU A 958 -11.98 -14.01 18.13
N GLN A 959 -12.99 -13.85 17.29
CA GLN A 959 -13.64 -12.57 17.04
C GLN A 959 -15.15 -12.72 17.29
N LYS A 960 -15.74 -11.67 17.88
CA LYS A 960 -17.18 -11.62 18.11
C LYS A 960 -17.87 -10.99 16.91
N LEU A 961 -18.76 -11.75 16.28
CA LEU A 961 -19.68 -11.26 15.27
C LEU A 961 -21.01 -10.96 15.93
N LYS A 962 -21.43 -9.69 15.88
CA LYS A 962 -22.68 -9.21 16.45
C LYS A 962 -23.70 -8.92 15.34
N SER A 963 -24.90 -9.46 15.48
CA SER A 963 -26.01 -9.13 14.59
C SER A 963 -26.68 -7.80 15.00
N LYS A 964 -27.49 -7.22 14.12
CA LYS A 964 -28.15 -5.91 14.35
C LYS A 964 -29.14 -5.94 15.52
N ASP A 965 -29.77 -7.08 15.77
CA ASP A 965 -30.64 -7.36 16.93
C ASP A 965 -29.84 -7.67 18.22
N GLY A 966 -28.51 -7.67 18.15
CA GLY A 966 -27.62 -7.76 19.30
C GLY A 966 -27.17 -9.18 19.68
N GLN A 967 -27.53 -10.21 18.92
CA GLN A 967 -27.02 -11.56 19.16
C GLN A 967 -25.51 -11.62 18.86
N GLU A 968 -24.75 -12.33 19.69
CA GLU A 968 -23.32 -12.50 19.51
C GLU A 968 -22.97 -13.96 19.18
N ARG A 969 -22.09 -14.15 18.19
CA ARG A 969 -21.47 -15.43 17.86
C ARG A 969 -19.96 -15.27 17.81
N VAL A 970 -19.23 -16.24 18.36
CA VAL A 970 -17.77 -16.27 18.26
C VAL A 970 -17.37 -17.00 16.98
N VAL A 971 -16.55 -16.36 16.17
CA VAL A 971 -15.91 -16.93 14.98
C VAL A 971 -14.39 -16.91 15.14
N LYS A 972 -13.68 -17.76 14.41
CA LYS A 972 -12.21 -17.84 14.47
C LYS A 972 -11.59 -17.72 13.09
N PRO A 973 -11.59 -16.55 12.44
CA PRO A 973 -10.91 -16.38 11.16
C PRO A 973 -9.38 -16.34 11.35
N MET A 974 -8.65 -16.78 10.31
CA MET A 974 -7.20 -16.58 10.25
C MET A 974 -6.88 -15.10 10.01
N THR A 975 -5.95 -14.57 10.79
CA THR A 975 -5.43 -13.18 10.74
C THR A 975 -3.92 -13.18 10.67
N MET A 976 -3.34 -12.16 10.02
CA MET A 976 -1.89 -11.94 9.99
C MET A 976 -1.52 -10.94 11.09
N THR A 977 -0.42 -11.20 11.79
CA THR A 977 0.10 -10.27 12.81
C THR A 977 0.78 -9.04 12.22
N ASP A 978 1.40 -9.19 11.04
CA ASP A 978 1.97 -8.07 10.28
C ASP A 978 0.83 -7.30 9.56
N PRO A 979 0.65 -5.99 9.83
CA PRO A 979 -0.42 -5.19 9.22
C PRO A 979 -0.37 -5.18 7.68
N ARG A 980 0.82 -5.23 7.09
CA ARG A 980 1.01 -5.24 5.62
C ARG A 980 0.54 -6.57 5.05
N CYS A 981 0.87 -7.69 5.70
CA CYS A 981 0.33 -9.01 5.34
C CYS A 981 -1.19 -9.09 5.53
N GLN A 982 -1.71 -8.47 6.61
CA GLN A 982 -3.14 -8.43 6.88
C GLN A 982 -3.88 -7.65 5.78
N ALA A 983 -3.32 -6.52 5.31
CA ALA A 983 -3.87 -5.76 4.19
C ALA A 983 -3.94 -6.59 2.90
N VAL A 984 -2.89 -7.37 2.59
CA VAL A 984 -2.89 -8.29 1.42
C VAL A 984 -3.96 -9.38 1.56
N LEU A 985 -4.12 -9.94 2.77
CA LEU A 985 -5.14 -10.95 3.06
C LEU A 985 -6.55 -10.37 2.89
N GLU A 986 -6.84 -9.22 3.50
CA GLU A 986 -8.14 -8.55 3.44
C GLU A 986 -8.53 -8.16 2.01
N MET A 987 -7.57 -7.65 1.24
CA MET A 987 -7.78 -7.33 -0.16
C MET A 987 -8.14 -8.58 -0.97
N SER A 988 -7.48 -9.72 -0.72
CA SER A 988 -7.69 -10.96 -1.48
C SER A 988 -8.96 -11.73 -1.09
N ARG A 989 -9.43 -11.56 0.16
CA ARG A 989 -10.46 -12.38 0.78
C ARG A 989 -11.72 -11.58 1.10
N GLU A 990 -11.65 -10.61 2.01
CA GLU A 990 -12.78 -9.80 2.47
C GLU A 990 -13.32 -8.90 1.36
N LYS A 991 -12.43 -8.20 0.66
CA LYS A 991 -12.84 -7.25 -0.39
C LYS A 991 -13.38 -7.93 -1.63
N GLU A 992 -12.81 -9.07 -2.03
CA GLU A 992 -13.33 -9.89 -3.14
C GLU A 992 -14.76 -10.38 -2.84
N LEU A 993 -15.04 -10.79 -1.59
CA LEU A 993 -16.38 -11.19 -1.16
C LEU A 993 -17.36 -10.01 -1.19
N LEU A 994 -16.96 -8.84 -0.69
CA LEU A 994 -17.78 -7.62 -0.76
C LEU A 994 -18.08 -7.23 -2.21
N GLN A 995 -17.11 -7.34 -3.13
CA GLN A 995 -17.33 -7.07 -4.55
C GLN A 995 -18.32 -8.03 -5.21
N ALA A 996 -18.30 -9.30 -4.80
CA ALA A 996 -19.26 -10.30 -5.25
C ALA A 996 -20.68 -9.99 -4.75
N ILE A 997 -20.83 -9.58 -3.49
CA ILE A 997 -22.11 -9.16 -2.89
C ILE A 997 -22.65 -7.90 -3.56
N ASP A 998 -21.80 -6.91 -3.80
CA ASP A 998 -22.17 -5.62 -4.39
C ASP A 998 -22.61 -5.71 -5.86
N ARG A 999 -22.54 -6.90 -6.48
CA ARG A 999 -23.14 -7.14 -7.81
C ARG A 999 -24.65 -6.94 -7.82
N LEU A 1000 -25.32 -7.11 -6.68
CA LEU A 1000 -26.76 -6.80 -6.52
C LEU A 1000 -27.08 -5.30 -6.44
N ARG A 1001 -26.08 -4.42 -6.60
CA ARG A 1001 -26.20 -2.95 -6.53
C ARG A 1001 -26.92 -2.47 -5.26
N LEU A 1002 -26.59 -3.06 -4.11
CA LEU A 1002 -27.29 -2.87 -2.82
C LEU A 1002 -27.37 -1.42 -2.34
N ILE A 1003 -26.45 -0.56 -2.76
CA ILE A 1003 -26.44 0.87 -2.43
C ILE A 1003 -27.50 1.70 -3.18
N HIS A 1004 -28.03 1.17 -4.28
CA HIS A 1004 -29.07 1.81 -5.11
C HIS A 1004 -30.47 1.27 -4.77
N ARG A 1005 -30.55 0.29 -3.87
CA ARG A 1005 -31.83 -0.27 -3.43
C ARG A 1005 -32.52 0.65 -2.45
N ARG A 1006 -33.86 0.61 -2.48
CA ARG A 1006 -34.73 1.34 -1.55
C ARG A 1006 -34.95 0.51 -0.29
N ALA A 1007 -35.23 1.17 0.83
CA ALA A 1007 -35.40 0.51 2.13
C ALA A 1007 -36.57 -0.50 2.16
N ASP A 1008 -37.60 -0.27 1.33
CA ASP A 1008 -38.75 -1.14 1.12
C ASP A 1008 -38.46 -2.33 0.18
N ASN A 1009 -37.39 -2.26 -0.62
CA ASN A 1009 -36.94 -3.32 -1.53
C ASN A 1009 -35.46 -3.71 -1.31
N PRO A 1010 -35.10 -4.23 -0.11
CA PRO A 1010 -33.72 -4.61 0.18
C PRO A 1010 -33.28 -5.86 -0.61
N GLY A 1011 -31.98 -5.98 -0.89
CA GLY A 1011 -31.41 -7.22 -1.45
C GLY A 1011 -31.20 -8.29 -0.38
N ASN A 1012 -31.24 -9.57 -0.75
CA ASN A 1012 -31.01 -10.67 0.18
C ASN A 1012 -29.60 -11.24 0.02
N VAL A 1013 -28.81 -11.24 1.10
CA VAL A 1013 -27.41 -11.65 1.08
C VAL A 1013 -27.22 -12.85 2.01
N TYR A 1014 -26.91 -14.01 1.46
CA TYR A 1014 -26.62 -15.23 2.19
C TYR A 1014 -25.12 -15.53 2.17
N ILE A 1015 -24.50 -15.71 3.34
CA ILE A 1015 -23.07 -15.94 3.48
C ILE A 1015 -22.81 -17.27 4.19
N VAL A 1016 -22.32 -18.26 3.44
CA VAL A 1016 -21.87 -19.57 3.96
C VAL A 1016 -20.37 -19.50 4.26
N SER A 1017 -20.00 -18.65 5.20
CA SER A 1017 -18.63 -18.43 5.67
C SER A 1017 -18.63 -17.70 7.02
N ASN A 1018 -17.74 -18.10 7.92
CA ASN A 1018 -17.54 -17.49 9.24
C ASN A 1018 -16.67 -16.20 9.20
N LEU A 1019 -16.47 -15.62 8.02
CA LEU A 1019 -15.64 -14.43 7.84
C LEU A 1019 -16.41 -13.15 8.17
N ILE A 1020 -15.81 -12.24 8.93
CA ILE A 1020 -16.39 -10.93 9.23
C ILE A 1020 -16.10 -9.99 8.05
N LEU A 1021 -17.15 -9.43 7.45
CA LEU A 1021 -17.03 -8.51 6.32
C LEU A 1021 -17.20 -7.05 6.79
N PRO A 1022 -16.17 -6.19 6.62
CA PRO A 1022 -16.27 -4.79 7.03
C PRO A 1022 -17.41 -4.04 6.35
N GLY A 1023 -18.19 -3.28 7.13
CA GLY A 1023 -19.29 -2.46 6.61
C GLY A 1023 -20.52 -3.26 6.14
N LEU A 1024 -20.63 -4.54 6.50
CA LEU A 1024 -21.81 -5.37 6.26
C LEU A 1024 -22.34 -5.92 7.60
N GLY A 1025 -23.42 -5.32 8.11
CA GLY A 1025 -24.05 -5.77 9.36
C GLY A 1025 -24.92 -7.01 9.13
N VAL A 1026 -24.77 -8.02 9.99
CA VAL A 1026 -25.57 -9.26 9.93
C VAL A 1026 -26.94 -9.04 10.56
N ASP A 1027 -28.01 -9.42 9.85
CA ASP A 1027 -29.38 -9.37 10.38
C ASP A 1027 -29.72 -10.68 11.11
N GLU A 1028 -29.40 -11.83 10.52
CA GLU A 1028 -29.74 -13.14 11.09
C GLU A 1028 -28.60 -14.16 10.92
N PHE A 1029 -28.42 -15.01 11.93
CA PHE A 1029 -27.50 -16.15 11.85
C PHE A 1029 -28.25 -17.42 11.47
N PHE A 1030 -27.71 -18.19 10.51
CA PHE A 1030 -28.34 -19.46 10.10
C PHE A 1030 -27.34 -20.64 10.06
N ASP A 1031 -27.86 -21.86 10.13
CA ASP A 1031 -27.07 -23.09 9.98
C ASP A 1031 -27.36 -23.77 8.63
N TRP A 1032 -26.45 -23.59 7.68
CA TRP A 1032 -26.63 -24.13 6.33
C TRP A 1032 -26.67 -25.67 6.28
N ARG A 1033 -26.18 -26.39 7.32
CA ARG A 1033 -26.20 -27.86 7.37
C ARG A 1033 -27.52 -28.45 7.82
N GLN A 1034 -28.31 -27.68 8.56
CA GLN A 1034 -29.57 -28.16 9.16
C GLN A 1034 -30.80 -27.65 8.40
N GLY A 1035 -30.60 -26.88 7.32
CA GLY A 1035 -31.67 -26.08 6.75
C GLY A 1035 -32.08 -24.95 7.69
N ASP A 1036 -32.87 -24.00 7.22
CA ASP A 1036 -33.42 -22.93 8.05
C ASP A 1036 -34.55 -23.43 8.98
N HIS A 1037 -34.46 -24.67 9.45
CA HIS A 1037 -35.45 -25.34 10.29
C HIS A 1037 -35.41 -24.88 11.76
N GLY A 1038 -34.56 -23.91 12.10
CA GLY A 1038 -34.42 -23.35 13.45
C GLY A 1038 -35.40 -22.22 13.77
N ASN A 1039 -35.83 -21.44 12.78
CA ASN A 1039 -36.67 -20.24 12.97
C ASN A 1039 -37.80 -20.06 11.95
N MET A 1040 -38.04 -21.04 11.06
CA MET A 1040 -39.24 -21.03 10.24
C MET A 1040 -40.48 -20.99 11.15
N LYS A 1041 -41.23 -19.88 11.07
CA LYS A 1041 -42.66 -19.90 11.36
C LYS A 1041 -43.22 -21.14 10.66
N ARG A 1042 -43.68 -22.11 11.45
CA ARG A 1042 -44.20 -23.41 11.03
C ARG A 1042 -45.50 -23.31 10.19
N ASP A 1043 -45.90 -22.11 9.78
CA ASP A 1043 -47.31 -21.79 9.61
C ASP A 1043 -47.76 -21.73 8.13
N ALA A 1044 -46.85 -21.61 7.16
CA ALA A 1044 -47.24 -21.50 5.74
C ALA A 1044 -46.98 -22.80 4.94
N LEU A 1045 -45.73 -23.29 4.90
CA LEU A 1045 -45.38 -24.50 4.15
C LEU A 1045 -45.82 -25.78 4.89
N GLY A 1046 -45.74 -25.78 6.22
CA GLY A 1046 -46.20 -26.89 7.07
C GLY A 1046 -47.71 -27.05 7.08
N ALA A 1047 -48.46 -25.94 7.07
CA ALA A 1047 -49.92 -25.96 7.02
C ALA A 1047 -50.43 -26.43 5.65
N HIS A 1048 -49.84 -25.96 4.54
CA HIS A 1048 -50.26 -26.38 3.21
C HIS A 1048 -49.92 -27.85 2.92
N ALA A 1049 -48.75 -28.32 3.37
CA ALA A 1049 -48.39 -29.74 3.27
C ALA A 1049 -49.25 -30.62 4.18
N ALA A 1050 -49.52 -30.19 5.42
CA ALA A 1050 -50.40 -30.93 6.33
C ALA A 1050 -51.85 -30.97 5.82
N GLN A 1051 -52.36 -29.87 5.27
CA GLN A 1051 -53.69 -29.80 4.66
C GLN A 1051 -53.76 -30.69 3.41
N SER A 1052 -52.77 -30.65 2.51
CA SER A 1052 -52.73 -31.56 1.35
C SER A 1052 -52.63 -33.03 1.76
N ILE A 1053 -51.89 -33.37 2.81
CA ILE A 1053 -51.85 -34.75 3.33
C ILE A 1053 -53.19 -35.13 3.95
N PHE A 1054 -53.81 -34.23 4.70
CA PHE A 1054 -55.12 -34.45 5.32
C PHE A 1054 -56.21 -34.67 4.27
N ASP A 1055 -56.26 -33.79 3.25
CA ASP A 1055 -57.25 -33.85 2.17
C ASP A 1055 -57.00 -35.06 1.25
N HIS A 1056 -55.74 -35.41 0.97
CA HIS A 1056 -55.39 -36.60 0.17
C HIS A 1056 -55.70 -37.92 0.87
N ASN A 1057 -55.83 -37.91 2.20
CA ASN A 1057 -56.15 -39.06 3.03
C ASN A 1057 -57.57 -38.98 3.63
N ASP A 1058 -58.52 -38.40 2.88
CA ASP A 1058 -59.94 -38.32 3.23
C ASP A 1058 -60.22 -37.71 4.62
N GLY A 1059 -59.44 -36.69 5.01
CA GLY A 1059 -59.59 -36.01 6.29
C GLY A 1059 -59.00 -36.77 7.49
N VAL A 1060 -58.05 -37.67 7.25
CA VAL A 1060 -57.37 -38.44 8.29
C VAL A 1060 -55.88 -38.11 8.30
N MET A 1061 -55.35 -37.69 9.46
CA MET A 1061 -53.92 -37.41 9.62
C MET A 1061 -53.19 -38.63 10.22
N PRO A 1062 -52.32 -39.32 9.47
CA PRO A 1062 -51.55 -40.45 10.00
C PRO A 1062 -50.48 -39.96 10.98
N LEU A 1063 -50.52 -40.42 12.23
CA LEU A 1063 -49.55 -40.03 13.26
C LEU A 1063 -48.26 -40.88 13.25
N SER A 1064 -48.25 -41.98 12.49
CA SER A 1064 -47.09 -42.86 12.35
C SER A 1064 -46.19 -42.41 11.19
N PRO A 1065 -44.88 -42.21 11.39
CA PRO A 1065 -43.96 -41.78 10.33
C PRO A 1065 -43.91 -42.70 9.10
N SER A 1066 -44.07 -44.01 9.32
CA SER A 1066 -44.08 -45.00 8.24
C SER A 1066 -45.36 -44.95 7.41
N VAL A 1067 -46.48 -44.62 8.04
CA VAL A 1067 -47.78 -44.49 7.37
C VAL A 1067 -47.87 -43.13 6.67
N LEU A 1068 -47.37 -42.07 7.31
CA LEU A 1068 -47.29 -40.73 6.74
C LEU A 1068 -46.51 -40.73 5.41
N GLY A 1069 -45.35 -41.40 5.37
CA GLY A 1069 -44.52 -41.49 4.15
C GLY A 1069 -45.15 -42.28 2.99
N ALA A 1070 -46.02 -43.25 3.29
CA ALA A 1070 -46.74 -44.01 2.27
C ALA A 1070 -47.98 -43.27 1.73
N CYS A 1071 -48.44 -42.27 2.45
CA CYS A 1071 -49.69 -41.53 2.20
C CYS A 1071 -49.43 -40.08 1.72
N LEU A 1072 -48.19 -39.79 1.30
CA LEU A 1072 -47.81 -38.49 0.75
C LEU A 1072 -48.41 -38.32 -0.66
N PRO A 1073 -49.00 -37.15 -0.98
CA PRO A 1073 -49.39 -36.82 -2.35
C PRO A 1073 -48.19 -36.96 -3.31
N PRO A 1074 -48.42 -37.35 -4.58
CA PRO A 1074 -47.36 -37.49 -5.57
C PRO A 1074 -46.47 -36.24 -5.69
N GLU A 1075 -47.05 -35.05 -5.52
CA GLU A 1075 -46.33 -33.77 -5.58
C GLU A 1075 -45.32 -33.57 -4.42
N LEU A 1076 -45.53 -34.23 -3.27
CA LEU A 1076 -44.68 -34.13 -2.07
C LEU A 1076 -43.73 -35.34 -1.89
N SER A 1077 -43.96 -36.43 -2.63
CA SER A 1077 -43.21 -37.68 -2.55
C SER A 1077 -41.72 -37.58 -2.97
N GLY A 1078 -41.31 -36.48 -3.61
CA GLY A 1078 -39.93 -36.18 -3.99
C GLY A 1078 -39.09 -35.49 -2.91
N VAL A 1079 -39.69 -35.08 -1.79
CA VAL A 1079 -39.04 -34.27 -0.74
C VAL A 1079 -39.01 -35.06 0.57
N GLY A 1080 -37.95 -35.85 0.78
CA GLY A 1080 -37.63 -36.41 2.09
C GLY A 1080 -37.15 -37.86 2.08
N ASN A 1081 -35.84 -38.06 1.97
CA ASN A 1081 -35.21 -39.23 2.58
C ASN A 1081 -33.73 -38.94 2.85
N GLU A 1082 -33.45 -38.06 3.82
CA GLU A 1082 -32.08 -37.82 4.30
C GLU A 1082 -31.84 -38.25 5.76
N ASN A 1083 -32.83 -38.83 6.45
CA ASN A 1083 -32.62 -39.43 7.77
C ASN A 1083 -33.17 -40.86 7.80
N GLY A 1084 -32.38 -41.77 7.25
CA GLY A 1084 -32.64 -43.21 7.29
C GLY A 1084 -31.39 -43.97 7.73
N GLY A 1085 -31.16 -44.02 9.04
CA GLY A 1085 -30.44 -45.15 9.62
C GLY A 1085 -31.31 -46.39 9.43
N VAL A 1086 -30.96 -47.21 8.44
CA VAL A 1086 -31.10 -48.68 8.31
C VAL A 1086 -30.62 -48.99 6.89
N ASN A 1087 -29.65 -49.91 6.79
CA ASN A 1087 -28.94 -50.29 5.55
C ASN A 1087 -29.91 -50.60 4.39
N GLN A 1088 -29.90 -49.77 3.34
CA GLN A 1088 -30.27 -50.22 1.99
C GLN A 1088 -29.00 -50.37 1.14
N PRO A 1089 -28.83 -51.46 0.37
CA PRO A 1089 -27.70 -51.61 -0.53
C PRO A 1089 -27.80 -50.60 -1.69
N ARG A 1090 -26.71 -49.86 -1.90
CA ARG A 1090 -26.55 -48.85 -2.96
C ARG A 1090 -26.84 -49.42 -4.35
N LYS A 1091 -27.65 -48.73 -5.17
CA LYS A 1091 -27.62 -48.91 -6.64
C LYS A 1091 -26.26 -48.42 -7.19
N PRO A 1092 -25.43 -49.25 -7.84
CA PRO A 1092 -24.19 -48.78 -8.48
C PRO A 1092 -24.45 -48.26 -9.91
N ARG A 1093 -23.67 -47.25 -10.32
CA ARG A 1093 -23.74 -46.62 -11.65
C ARG A 1093 -23.19 -47.56 -12.76
N PRO A 1094 -23.82 -47.66 -13.94
CA PRO A 1094 -23.29 -48.42 -15.08
C PRO A 1094 -22.46 -47.53 -16.03
N VAL A 1095 -21.25 -47.96 -16.35
CA VAL A 1095 -20.39 -47.45 -17.43
C VAL A 1095 -19.87 -48.70 -18.13
N TRP A 1096 -20.07 -48.94 -19.44
CA TRP A 1096 -19.13 -49.61 -20.38
C TRP A 1096 -19.77 -49.74 -21.79
N SER A 1097 -19.00 -49.45 -22.84
CA SER A 1097 -19.27 -49.80 -24.25
C SER A 1097 -18.66 -51.16 -24.62
N LYS A 1098 -18.87 -51.68 -25.84
CA LYS A 1098 -18.31 -52.97 -26.32
C LYS A 1098 -16.77 -53.07 -26.14
N SER A 1099 -16.03 -51.97 -26.26
CA SER A 1099 -14.59 -51.91 -26.01
C SER A 1099 -14.23 -51.95 -24.52
N GLY A 1100 -15.08 -51.40 -23.65
CA GLY A 1100 -14.91 -51.40 -22.20
C GLY A 1100 -15.01 -52.80 -21.57
N VAL A 1101 -15.75 -53.74 -22.18
CA VAL A 1101 -15.91 -55.11 -21.66
C VAL A 1101 -14.62 -55.94 -21.82
N ALA A 1102 -13.89 -55.75 -22.93
CA ALA A 1102 -12.60 -56.42 -23.14
C ALA A 1102 -11.54 -55.92 -22.15
N GLU A 1103 -11.56 -54.62 -21.85
CA GLU A 1103 -10.69 -54.00 -20.85
C GLU A 1103 -11.07 -54.41 -19.42
N PHE A 1104 -12.37 -54.52 -19.13
CA PHE A 1104 -12.91 -55.06 -17.88
C PHE A 1104 -12.45 -56.51 -17.64
N ALA A 1105 -12.54 -57.38 -18.65
CA ALA A 1105 -12.07 -58.77 -18.58
C ALA A 1105 -10.56 -58.85 -18.29
N LYS A 1106 -9.74 -58.00 -18.94
CA LYS A 1106 -8.29 -57.92 -18.70
C LYS A 1106 -7.96 -57.45 -17.27
N LYS A 1107 -8.68 -56.44 -16.77
CA LYS A 1107 -8.52 -55.87 -15.41
C LYS A 1107 -8.94 -56.86 -14.31
N TYR A 1108 -10.01 -57.62 -14.53
CA TYR A 1108 -10.49 -58.60 -13.57
C TYR A 1108 -9.74 -59.93 -13.61
N ARG A 1109 -9.16 -60.34 -14.75
CA ARG A 1109 -8.27 -61.52 -14.83
C ARG A 1109 -7.09 -61.42 -13.85
N LYS A 1110 -6.52 -60.22 -13.71
CA LYS A 1110 -5.43 -59.93 -12.75
C LYS A 1110 -5.91 -60.05 -11.29
N ARG A 1111 -7.11 -59.52 -10.98
CA ARG A 1111 -7.74 -59.61 -9.64
C ARG A 1111 -8.19 -61.02 -9.27
N LEU A 1112 -8.71 -61.79 -10.22
CA LEU A 1112 -9.09 -63.19 -10.05
C LEU A 1112 -7.87 -64.10 -9.85
N ASN A 1113 -6.78 -63.87 -10.60
CA ASN A 1113 -5.52 -64.59 -10.36
C ASN A 1113 -4.91 -64.26 -8.98
N THR A 1114 -5.11 -63.02 -8.50
CA THR A 1114 -4.71 -62.61 -7.15
C THR A 1114 -5.59 -63.29 -6.09
N ALA A 1115 -6.92 -63.37 -6.33
CA ALA A 1115 -7.86 -64.06 -5.46
C ALA A 1115 -7.58 -65.58 -5.37
N LYS A 1116 -7.26 -66.23 -6.50
CA LYS A 1116 -6.82 -67.64 -6.59
C LYS A 1116 -5.58 -67.92 -5.73
N LYS A 1117 -4.60 -67.01 -5.71
CA LYS A 1117 -3.41 -67.13 -4.85
C LYS A 1117 -3.72 -66.94 -3.37
N SER A 1118 -4.66 -66.04 -3.05
CA SER A 1118 -5.00 -65.70 -1.65
C SER A 1118 -5.94 -66.69 -0.94
N GLY A 1119 -6.61 -67.59 -1.67
CA GLY A 1119 -7.53 -68.58 -1.08
C GLY A 1119 -8.86 -68.02 -0.54
N VAL A 1120 -9.05 -66.70 -0.54
CA VAL A 1120 -10.26 -66.02 -0.06
C VAL A 1120 -11.33 -66.01 -1.16
N GLY A 1121 -12.48 -66.64 -0.91
CA GLY A 1121 -13.64 -66.58 -1.80
C GLY A 1121 -14.14 -65.14 -1.95
N LYS A 1122 -14.41 -64.70 -3.19
CA LYS A 1122 -14.88 -63.35 -3.47
C LYS A 1122 -16.05 -63.37 -4.45
N GLN A 1123 -17.11 -62.65 -4.09
CA GLN A 1123 -18.32 -62.52 -4.88
C GLN A 1123 -18.29 -61.20 -5.66
N TYR A 1124 -18.69 -61.22 -6.94
CA TYR A 1124 -18.68 -60.04 -7.80
C TYR A 1124 -20.01 -59.88 -8.54
N ILE A 1125 -20.73 -58.79 -8.29
CA ILE A 1125 -21.95 -58.47 -9.03
C ILE A 1125 -21.57 -57.59 -10.22
N ILE A 1126 -22.01 -57.94 -11.44
CA ILE A 1126 -21.65 -57.23 -12.67
C ILE A 1126 -22.91 -56.69 -13.34
N TYR A 1127 -22.91 -55.38 -13.59
CA TYR A 1127 -24.00 -54.67 -14.24
C TYR A 1127 -23.62 -54.40 -15.70
N ILE A 1128 -24.42 -54.88 -16.66
CA ILE A 1128 -24.17 -54.71 -18.10
C ILE A 1128 -25.26 -53.78 -18.68
N ARG A 1129 -24.86 -52.71 -19.38
CA ARG A 1129 -25.80 -51.75 -19.98
C ARG A 1129 -26.10 -52.06 -21.46
N LYS A 1130 -27.35 -51.80 -21.81
CA LYS A 1130 -28.04 -51.77 -23.12
C LYS A 1130 -27.15 -51.43 -24.32
N GLY A 1131 -26.98 -52.41 -25.20
CA GLY A 1131 -26.54 -52.23 -26.57
C GLY A 1131 -27.02 -53.41 -27.40
N SER A 1132 -28.13 -53.24 -28.13
CA SER A 1132 -28.69 -54.09 -29.21
C SER A 1132 -29.77 -55.16 -28.93
N LEU A 1133 -30.50 -55.18 -27.81
CA LEU A 1133 -31.72 -56.02 -27.65
C LEU A 1133 -32.75 -55.35 -26.71
N SER A 1134 -34.03 -55.69 -26.88
CA SER A 1134 -35.29 -55.03 -26.46
C SER A 1134 -35.48 -54.68 -24.97
N GLY A 1135 -36.25 -53.60 -24.73
CA GLY A 1135 -37.22 -53.51 -23.62
C GLY A 1135 -36.72 -53.14 -22.23
N GLU A 1136 -36.15 -54.08 -21.49
CA GLU A 1136 -36.06 -54.04 -20.02
C GLU A 1136 -34.63 -54.21 -19.45
N GLU A 1137 -34.40 -53.74 -18.22
CA GLU A 1137 -33.09 -53.78 -17.53
C GLU A 1137 -32.80 -55.18 -16.96
N ASN A 1138 -31.71 -55.82 -17.42
CA ASN A 1138 -31.31 -57.16 -16.96
C ASN A 1138 -30.02 -57.12 -16.12
N TYR A 1139 -29.96 -57.91 -15.03
CA TYR A 1139 -28.83 -57.96 -14.10
C TYR A 1139 -28.20 -59.36 -14.00
N PHE A 1140 -26.88 -59.42 -13.78
CA PHE A 1140 -26.16 -60.70 -13.65
C PHE A 1140 -25.21 -60.69 -12.44
N GLN A 1141 -25.27 -61.74 -11.62
CA GLN A 1141 -24.40 -61.94 -10.45
C GLN A 1141 -23.42 -63.08 -10.70
N ILE A 1142 -22.11 -62.84 -10.57
CA ILE A 1142 -21.09 -63.87 -10.74
C ILE A 1142 -20.38 -64.14 -9.41
N SER A 1143 -20.44 -65.36 -8.93
CA SER A 1143 -19.90 -65.74 -7.62
C SER A 1143 -18.73 -66.70 -7.79
N TRP A 1144 -17.61 -66.44 -7.13
CA TRP A 1144 -16.49 -67.39 -7.09
C TRP A 1144 -16.19 -67.82 -5.65
N LYS A 1145 -16.26 -69.13 -5.39
CA LYS A 1145 -15.85 -69.74 -4.12
C LYS A 1145 -14.45 -70.36 -4.26
N GLY A 1146 -13.59 -70.09 -3.27
CA GLY A 1146 -12.15 -70.40 -3.29
C GLY A 1146 -11.75 -71.88 -3.24
N ARG A 1147 -10.44 -72.13 -3.41
CA ARG A 1147 -9.67 -73.39 -3.58
C ARG A 1147 -10.49 -74.66 -3.88
N GLY A 1148 -10.49 -75.03 -5.16
CA GLY A 1148 -11.15 -76.24 -5.68
C GLY A 1148 -12.56 -76.00 -6.22
N GLY A 1149 -13.15 -74.82 -6.00
CA GLY A 1149 -14.52 -74.51 -6.42
C GLY A 1149 -14.67 -74.08 -7.88
N GLU A 1150 -15.70 -74.63 -8.54
CA GLU A 1150 -16.23 -74.22 -9.84
C GLU A 1150 -16.68 -72.74 -9.84
N LEU A 1151 -16.51 -72.09 -11.00
CA LEU A 1151 -17.01 -70.74 -11.23
C LEU A 1151 -18.53 -70.81 -11.48
N THR A 1152 -19.33 -70.26 -10.56
CA THR A 1152 -20.80 -70.26 -10.69
C THR A 1152 -21.30 -68.85 -10.97
N ALA A 1153 -21.99 -68.68 -12.09
CA ALA A 1153 -22.61 -67.42 -12.48
C ALA A 1153 -24.14 -67.61 -12.46
N VAL A 1154 -24.89 -66.64 -11.95
CA VAL A 1154 -26.36 -66.69 -11.82
C VAL A 1154 -26.94 -65.39 -12.35
N ALA A 1155 -27.89 -65.46 -13.28
CA ALA A 1155 -28.63 -64.29 -13.74
C ALA A 1155 -29.70 -63.90 -12.70
N VAL A 1156 -29.84 -62.61 -12.41
CA VAL A 1156 -30.76 -62.09 -11.39
C VAL A 1156 -31.67 -61.05 -12.07
N GLY A 1157 -32.88 -61.44 -12.42
CA GLY A 1157 -33.87 -60.58 -13.09
C GLY A 1157 -34.77 -61.37 -14.05
N PRO A 1158 -35.87 -60.77 -14.56
CA PRO A 1158 -36.74 -61.41 -15.53
C PRO A 1158 -36.06 -61.47 -16.90
N THR A 1159 -35.17 -62.44 -17.09
CA THR A 1159 -34.46 -62.66 -18.36
C THR A 1159 -35.12 -63.73 -19.20
N GLU A 1160 -35.43 -63.42 -20.46
CA GLU A 1160 -35.71 -64.42 -21.51
C GLU A 1160 -34.43 -65.21 -21.87
N GLY A 1161 -34.58 -66.49 -22.22
CA GLY A 1161 -33.46 -67.44 -22.38
C GLY A 1161 -32.39 -67.07 -23.42
N GLU A 1162 -32.72 -66.22 -24.40
CA GLU A 1162 -31.78 -65.81 -25.45
C GLU A 1162 -30.66 -64.87 -24.95
N ALA A 1163 -30.97 -64.02 -23.96
CA ALA A 1163 -29.99 -63.09 -23.37
C ALA A 1163 -28.93 -63.83 -22.54
N VAL A 1164 -29.33 -64.88 -21.84
CA VAL A 1164 -28.47 -65.74 -21.02
C VAL A 1164 -27.44 -66.48 -21.89
N CYS A 1165 -27.86 -67.00 -23.05
CA CYS A 1165 -26.97 -67.66 -24.02
C CYS A 1165 -25.91 -66.71 -24.62
N ARG A 1166 -26.29 -65.48 -24.97
CA ARG A 1166 -25.34 -64.50 -25.54
C ARG A 1166 -24.29 -64.02 -24.53
N VAL A 1167 -24.70 -63.79 -23.27
CA VAL A 1167 -23.77 -63.42 -22.19
C VAL A 1167 -22.81 -64.57 -21.89
N ARG A 1168 -23.29 -65.81 -21.84
CA ARG A 1168 -22.46 -67.01 -21.67
C ARG A 1168 -21.40 -67.14 -22.79
N ALA A 1169 -21.80 -66.95 -24.05
CA ALA A 1169 -20.87 -66.98 -25.19
C ALA A 1169 -19.81 -65.87 -25.10
N MET A 1170 -20.20 -64.66 -24.66
CA MET A 1170 -19.27 -63.54 -24.48
C MET A 1170 -18.24 -63.78 -23.36
N LEU A 1171 -18.68 -64.35 -22.23
CA LEU A 1171 -17.82 -64.68 -21.10
C LEU A 1171 -16.86 -65.85 -21.42
N ASN A 1172 -17.33 -66.83 -22.20
CA ASN A 1172 -16.47 -67.92 -22.70
C ASN A 1172 -15.39 -67.39 -23.65
N ARG A 1173 -15.71 -66.46 -24.56
CA ARG A 1173 -14.69 -65.79 -25.40
C ARG A 1173 -13.68 -64.97 -24.59
N ALA A 1174 -14.06 -64.48 -23.42
CA ALA A 1174 -13.16 -63.79 -22.49
C ALA A 1174 -12.30 -64.76 -21.64
N GLY A 1175 -12.43 -66.08 -21.82
CA GLY A 1175 -11.60 -67.11 -21.20
C GLY A 1175 -11.99 -67.49 -19.77
N LEU A 1176 -13.26 -67.28 -19.39
CA LEU A 1176 -13.75 -67.53 -18.02
C LEU A 1176 -14.40 -68.92 -17.81
N ASN A 1177 -14.56 -69.76 -18.85
CA ASN A 1177 -15.17 -71.10 -18.82
C ASN A 1177 -16.41 -71.21 -17.90
N VAL A 1178 -17.55 -70.75 -18.44
CA VAL A 1178 -18.85 -70.77 -17.77
C VAL A 1178 -19.59 -72.10 -18.08
N PRO A 1179 -20.05 -72.85 -17.04
CA PRO A 1179 -20.76 -74.13 -17.18
C PRO A 1179 -22.00 -74.14 -18.09
N GLU A 1180 -22.46 -75.32 -18.50
CA GLU A 1180 -23.64 -75.51 -19.36
C GLU A 1180 -24.98 -75.19 -18.70
N ASP A 1181 -25.06 -75.34 -17.38
CA ASP A 1181 -26.24 -75.14 -16.53
C ASP A 1181 -26.46 -73.67 -16.09
N PHE A 1182 -25.79 -72.72 -16.76
CA PHE A 1182 -25.97 -71.28 -16.55
C PHE A 1182 -27.44 -70.88 -16.80
N SER A 1183 -28.21 -70.77 -15.72
CA SER A 1183 -29.67 -70.58 -15.71
C SER A 1183 -30.06 -69.33 -14.91
N ALA A 1184 -31.17 -68.70 -15.31
CA ALA A 1184 -31.78 -67.59 -14.59
C ALA A 1184 -32.59 -68.12 -13.41
N ARG A 1185 -32.37 -67.57 -12.20
CA ARG A 1185 -33.24 -67.86 -11.04
C ARG A 1185 -33.99 -66.58 -10.69
N SER A 1186 -35.33 -66.60 -10.74
CA SER A 1186 -36.12 -65.57 -10.07
C SER A 1186 -35.97 -65.78 -8.56
N THR A 1187 -35.71 -64.71 -7.81
CA THR A 1187 -35.60 -64.79 -6.36
C THR A 1187 -36.51 -63.76 -5.73
N ASP A 1188 -37.74 -64.19 -5.45
CA ASP A 1188 -38.68 -63.50 -4.54
C ASP A 1188 -38.28 -63.80 -3.08
N ARG A 1189 -37.16 -63.25 -2.61
CA ARG A 1189 -36.80 -63.20 -1.17
C ARG A 1189 -35.57 -62.33 -0.95
N LEU A 1190 -35.77 -61.14 -0.38
CA LEU A 1190 -34.69 -60.37 0.24
C LEU A 1190 -34.38 -60.99 1.62
N VAL A 1191 -33.19 -61.57 1.78
CA VAL A 1191 -32.60 -61.83 3.09
C VAL A 1191 -31.70 -60.62 3.41
N ILE A 1192 -31.85 -60.13 4.65
CA ILE A 1192 -31.38 -58.88 5.26
C ILE A 1192 -29.94 -58.50 4.90
#